data_AF-A0A9N9TCV8-F1
#
_entry.id   AF-A0A9N9TCV8-F1
#
_cell.length_a   1.000
_cell.length_b   1.000
_cell.length_c   1.000
_cell.angle_alpha   90.00
_cell.angle_beta   90.00
_cell.angle_gamma   90.00
#
_symmetry.space_group_name_H-M   'P 1'
#
loop_
_entity.id
_entity.type
_entity.pdbx_description
1 polymer ?
#
loop_
_entity_poly.entity_id
_entity_poly.type
_entity_poly.pdbx_seq_one_letter_code
_entity_poly.pdbx_strand_id
1 'polypeptide(L)'
;MALWTKIQQLPPGSWQQIYGDRDIFPIEVRHYLASYIEEKFCLDIEPQPDNPQHEQFIANLVNSLITEIENRAAIVNDSDYFLTKLKLAEAAKQLRVRYGSNPMQLFNLIRDRLAAEMRLIQTAGIDNLAGLPNIMMSNSGAEVLQKVNVLRSRTQGTAEDLRKMESELESFALQYHECSKISAHLQTIISQPNAQLPANVSKLQKQKESLEQILNQKLAGLMQMRLALGEKLKETYQLLAQLQTQVLDEELIKWKRDQQLSGNGATFTSNLDTIQDWCENLAELIWLNRQQTKEVERLKSRLQVEYPPVVADVLPQLVQEFTQLLSTLVTSTFIIEKQPPQVMKTNTRFTATVRLLVGGKLNVHMTPPQVKVTIISESQANMLLKSDKLGKSGESSGEILNNNGTMEYQQNTRQLSVSFRNMQLKKIKRAEKKGTESVMDEKFSLLFQSQFSVGGGELMFQVWTLSLPVVVIVHGNQEPHAWATVTWDNAFSEPGRVPFTVPDKVAWNKVAETLSLKFRAATGRGLTDDNLRFLGEKAFRGSQNENSNSLLTWAQFCKEPLNERNFTFWEWFYAIMKLTREHLRGPWVDGAILGFVRKRQAEELLGGCHCGTFLLRFSDSELGGITIAWISDTGEVFSLQPFTSKDFAIRSLADRIADLNHLVYLYPDIQKDVPFGKYYTPYQDNPPTNNNGYVRPTLVTQIPGFSSGHTSFANTPQHILVQSPDPTRDTPSVASSSATTINTQMDSSTGMLEPLDELYLDTFDIMGYRS
;
A
#
# COMPACT_ATOMS: atom_id res chain seq x y z
N MET A 1 10.80 32.08 -13.73
CA MET A 1 10.87 30.64 -13.46
C MET A 1 10.38 29.94 -14.73
N ALA A 2 11.13 29.00 -15.30
CA ALA A 2 10.74 28.31 -16.54
C ALA A 2 9.38 27.59 -16.35
N LEU A 3 8.57 27.50 -17.42
CA LEU A 3 7.27 26.82 -17.42
C LEU A 3 7.43 25.38 -16.91
N TRP A 4 8.50 24.71 -17.33
CA TRP A 4 8.84 23.37 -16.89
C TRP A 4 9.02 23.22 -15.38
N THR A 5 9.67 24.20 -14.74
CA THR A 5 9.88 24.19 -13.29
C THR A 5 8.55 24.31 -12.54
N LYS A 6 7.59 25.09 -13.06
CA LYS A 6 6.23 25.15 -12.50
C LYS A 6 5.50 23.81 -12.64
N ILE A 7 5.64 23.13 -13.78
CA ILE A 7 5.06 21.80 -14.00
C ILE A 7 5.63 20.75 -13.03
N GLN A 8 6.94 20.81 -12.74
CA GLN A 8 7.59 19.89 -11.81
C GLN A 8 7.11 20.05 -10.35
N GLN A 9 6.49 21.18 -10.01
CA GLN A 9 5.91 21.44 -8.69
C GLN A 9 4.47 20.90 -8.54
N LEU A 10 3.85 20.43 -9.63
CA LEU A 10 2.53 19.82 -9.60
C LEU A 10 2.56 18.41 -8.98
N PRO A 11 1.41 17.90 -8.48
CA PRO A 11 1.34 16.56 -7.92
C PRO A 11 1.92 15.47 -8.85
N PRO A 12 2.59 14.43 -8.31
CA PRO A 12 3.10 13.33 -9.10
C PRO A 12 1.99 12.68 -9.93
N GLY A 13 2.18 12.63 -11.26
CA GLY A 13 1.20 12.08 -12.20
C GLY A 13 0.39 13.13 -12.99
N SER A 14 0.36 14.40 -12.56
CA SER A 14 -0.36 15.46 -13.29
C SER A 14 0.14 15.65 -14.72
N TRP A 15 1.46 15.52 -14.93
CA TRP A 15 2.07 15.64 -16.26
C TRP A 15 2.06 14.31 -17.06
N GLN A 16 1.68 13.17 -16.46
CA GLN A 16 1.53 11.90 -17.20
C GLN A 16 0.39 11.94 -18.21
N GLN A 17 -0.60 12.82 -18.01
CA GLN A 17 -1.64 13.08 -19.01
C GLN A 17 -1.08 13.78 -20.26
N ILE A 18 0.02 14.52 -20.12
CA ILE A 18 0.67 15.27 -21.20
C ILE A 18 1.78 14.44 -21.87
N TYR A 19 2.55 13.68 -21.10
CA TYR A 19 3.73 12.93 -21.60
C TYR A 19 3.63 11.42 -21.39
N GLY A 20 2.41 10.88 -21.24
CA GLY A 20 2.18 9.45 -21.00
C GLY A 20 2.57 8.55 -22.17
N ASP A 21 2.56 9.09 -23.39
CA ASP A 21 3.02 8.41 -24.59
C ASP A 21 4.43 8.88 -24.96
N ARG A 22 5.44 8.12 -24.52
CA ARG A 22 6.87 8.46 -24.69
C ARG A 22 7.34 8.39 -26.13
N ASP A 23 6.62 7.69 -26.99
CA ASP A 23 7.03 7.47 -28.38
C ASP A 23 6.75 8.70 -29.26
N ILE A 24 5.86 9.60 -28.83
CA ILE A 24 5.43 10.78 -29.60
C ILE A 24 6.37 11.98 -29.39
N PHE A 25 6.72 12.29 -28.14
CA PHE A 25 7.69 13.34 -27.78
C PHE A 25 8.46 12.96 -26.50
N PRO A 26 9.77 12.70 -26.58
CA PRO A 26 10.54 12.23 -25.42
C PRO A 26 10.61 13.25 -24.27
N ILE A 27 10.27 12.82 -23.06
CA ILE A 27 10.25 13.68 -21.87
C ILE A 27 11.66 14.18 -21.51
N GLU A 28 12.70 13.42 -21.84
CA GLU A 28 14.09 13.81 -21.68
C GLU A 28 14.41 15.09 -22.47
N VAL A 29 13.88 15.21 -23.70
CA VAL A 29 14.05 16.43 -24.53
C VAL A 29 13.36 17.61 -23.86
N ARG A 30 12.11 17.43 -23.39
CA ARG A 30 11.38 18.48 -22.67
C ARG A 30 12.14 18.97 -21.43
N HIS A 31 12.73 18.04 -20.68
CA HIS A 31 13.40 18.33 -19.42
C HIS A 31 14.75 19.04 -19.61
N TYR A 32 15.62 18.51 -20.48
CA TYR A 32 16.97 19.04 -20.65
C TYR A 32 17.05 20.25 -21.59
N LEU A 33 16.07 20.43 -22.48
CA LEU A 33 15.99 21.58 -23.38
C LEU A 33 14.85 22.55 -23.02
N ALA A 34 14.37 22.52 -21.77
CA ALA A 34 13.21 23.29 -21.34
C ALA A 34 13.30 24.78 -21.72
N SER A 35 14.40 25.45 -21.37
CA SER A 35 14.59 26.87 -21.66
C SER A 35 14.63 27.17 -23.16
N TYR A 36 15.27 26.30 -23.96
CA TYR A 36 15.36 26.47 -25.40
C TYR A 36 13.99 26.32 -26.08
N ILE A 37 13.23 25.28 -25.68
CA ILE A 37 11.90 25.02 -26.21
C ILE A 37 10.95 26.17 -25.86
N GLU A 38 10.95 26.61 -24.60
CA GLU A 38 10.11 27.72 -24.14
C GLU A 38 10.47 29.02 -24.86
N GLU A 39 11.73 29.34 -25.08
CA GLU A 39 12.13 30.55 -25.78
C GLU A 39 11.74 30.54 -27.27
N LYS A 40 11.94 29.39 -27.94
CA LYS A 40 11.81 29.30 -29.40
C LYS A 40 10.41 28.91 -29.90
N PHE A 41 9.63 28.16 -29.10
CA PHE A 41 8.32 27.62 -29.49
C PHE A 41 7.14 28.30 -28.78
N CYS A 42 7.39 29.14 -27.77
CA CYS A 42 6.36 29.95 -27.09
C CYS A 42 6.12 31.32 -27.75
N LEU A 43 6.80 31.63 -28.86
CA LEU A 43 6.57 32.87 -29.61
C LEU A 43 5.17 32.85 -30.27
N ASP A 44 4.46 33.99 -30.27
CA ASP A 44 3.18 34.21 -30.95
C ASP A 44 3.34 34.23 -32.48
N ILE A 45 3.81 33.12 -33.04
CA ILE A 45 3.92 32.89 -34.48
C ILE A 45 2.65 32.13 -34.87
N GLU A 46 1.63 32.79 -35.40
CA GLU A 46 0.46 32.07 -35.91
C GLU A 46 0.86 31.27 -37.17
N PRO A 47 0.64 29.94 -37.19
CA PRO A 47 0.94 29.14 -38.36
C PRO A 47 0.01 29.55 -39.51
N GLN A 48 0.57 30.20 -40.54
CA GLN A 48 -0.12 30.44 -41.81
C GLN A 48 0.22 29.28 -42.77
N PRO A 49 -0.69 28.30 -42.95
CA PRO A 49 -0.39 27.09 -43.72
C PRO A 49 -0.12 27.34 -45.22
N ASP A 50 -0.50 28.51 -45.74
CA ASP A 50 -0.38 28.86 -47.17
C ASP A 50 0.84 29.76 -47.49
N ASN A 51 1.75 29.99 -46.53
CA ASN A 51 2.94 30.83 -46.75
C ASN A 51 4.23 29.98 -46.84
N PRO A 52 4.83 29.83 -48.04
CA PRO A 52 6.03 29.02 -48.24
C PRO A 52 7.25 29.47 -47.41
N GLN A 53 7.34 30.76 -47.09
CA GLN A 53 8.43 31.29 -46.26
C GLN A 53 8.29 30.85 -44.80
N HIS A 54 7.05 30.66 -44.35
CA HIS A 54 6.72 30.22 -43.01
C HIS A 54 7.02 28.73 -42.81
N GLU A 55 6.73 27.91 -43.82
CA GLU A 55 7.07 26.48 -43.81
C GLU A 55 8.59 26.26 -43.75
N GLN A 56 9.37 27.02 -44.52
CA GLN A 56 10.84 26.99 -44.46
C GLN A 56 11.37 27.44 -43.10
N PHE A 57 10.77 28.48 -42.50
CA PHE A 57 11.14 28.92 -41.15
C PHE A 57 10.91 27.82 -40.10
N ILE A 58 9.76 27.15 -40.14
CA ILE A 58 9.43 26.06 -39.21
C ILE A 58 10.34 24.85 -39.43
N ALA A 59 10.64 24.49 -40.68
CA ALA A 59 11.58 23.42 -41.00
C ALA A 59 12.98 23.73 -40.42
N ASN A 60 13.45 24.97 -40.55
CA ASN A 60 14.72 25.41 -39.97
C ASN A 60 14.70 25.37 -38.43
N LEU A 61 13.58 25.76 -37.81
CA LEU A 61 13.41 25.75 -36.36
C LEU A 61 13.44 24.33 -35.79
N VAL A 62 12.75 23.39 -36.43
CA VAL A 62 12.75 21.96 -36.05
C VAL A 62 14.13 21.34 -36.24
N ASN A 63 14.81 21.64 -37.34
CA ASN A 63 16.19 21.17 -37.56
C ASN A 63 17.14 21.74 -36.49
N SER A 64 16.98 23.02 -36.14
CA SER A 64 17.77 23.63 -35.06
C SER A 64 17.51 22.98 -33.70
N LEU A 65 16.27 22.59 -33.40
CA LEU A 65 15.95 21.84 -32.18
C LEU A 65 16.65 20.48 -32.16
N ILE A 66 16.61 19.73 -33.27
CA ILE A 66 17.28 18.41 -33.35
C ILE A 66 18.80 18.56 -33.17
N THR A 67 19.41 19.55 -33.81
CA THR A 67 20.85 19.85 -33.63
C THR A 67 21.17 20.26 -32.20
N GLU A 68 20.31 21.02 -31.52
CA GLU A 68 20.51 21.38 -30.12
C GLU A 68 20.44 20.15 -29.19
N ILE A 69 19.56 19.18 -29.47
CA ILE A 69 19.51 17.90 -28.74
C ILE A 69 20.82 17.13 -28.93
N GLU A 70 21.33 17.06 -30.17
CA GLU A 70 22.61 16.41 -30.49
C GLU A 70 23.79 17.09 -29.77
N ASN A 71 23.83 18.43 -29.77
CA ASN A 71 24.85 19.20 -29.05
C ASN A 71 24.78 18.95 -27.54
N ARG A 72 23.57 18.94 -26.95
CA ARG A 72 23.37 18.63 -25.53
C ARG A 72 23.79 17.21 -25.19
N ALA A 73 23.53 16.22 -26.05
CA ALA A 73 24.02 14.87 -25.87
C ALA A 73 25.57 14.79 -25.96
N ALA A 74 26.20 15.61 -26.80
CA ALA A 74 27.65 15.64 -26.99
C ALA A 74 28.43 16.31 -25.84
N ILE A 75 27.84 17.32 -25.17
CA ILE A 75 28.48 18.05 -24.06
C ILE A 75 28.56 17.20 -22.77
N VAL A 76 27.71 16.18 -22.65
CA VAL A 76 27.66 15.28 -21.49
C VAL A 76 28.81 14.25 -21.57
N ASN A 77 29.99 14.63 -21.08
CA ASN A 77 31.21 13.81 -21.09
C ASN A 77 31.53 13.14 -19.73
N ASP A 78 30.69 13.34 -18.73
CA ASP A 78 30.86 12.77 -17.40
C ASP A 78 30.24 11.35 -17.31
N SER A 79 30.94 10.41 -16.66
CA SER A 79 30.53 9.01 -16.54
C SER A 79 29.16 8.85 -15.87
N ASP A 80 28.79 9.79 -14.98
CA ASP A 80 27.54 9.78 -14.24
C ASP A 80 26.30 10.11 -15.11
N TYR A 81 26.50 10.69 -16.30
CA TYR A 81 25.44 11.10 -17.20
C TYR A 81 25.43 10.34 -18.54
N PHE A 82 26.16 9.23 -18.62
CA PHE A 82 26.20 8.36 -19.81
C PHE A 82 24.81 7.93 -20.30
N LEU A 83 23.90 7.61 -19.37
CA LEU A 83 22.52 7.22 -19.71
C LEU A 83 21.74 8.39 -20.34
N THR A 84 21.90 9.60 -19.82
CA THR A 84 21.26 10.80 -20.34
C THR A 84 21.72 11.08 -21.77
N LYS A 85 23.02 10.93 -22.04
CA LYS A 85 23.59 11.05 -23.38
C LYS A 85 22.95 10.06 -24.36
N LEU A 86 22.87 8.79 -24.00
CA LEU A 86 22.28 7.76 -24.87
C LEU A 86 20.81 8.07 -25.19
N LYS A 87 20.04 8.48 -24.17
CA LYS A 87 18.62 8.82 -24.33
C LYS A 87 18.39 10.06 -25.20
N LEU A 88 19.17 11.12 -25.03
CA LEU A 88 19.05 12.33 -25.86
C LEU A 88 19.47 12.05 -27.31
N ALA A 89 20.52 11.25 -27.53
CA ALA A 89 20.94 10.84 -28.87
C ALA A 89 19.86 10.00 -29.58
N GLU A 90 19.25 9.06 -28.86
CA GLU A 90 18.14 8.25 -29.40
C GLU A 90 16.90 9.12 -29.67
N ALA A 91 16.58 10.06 -28.78
CA ALA A 91 15.47 11.00 -28.99
C ALA A 91 15.68 11.86 -30.25
N ALA A 92 16.89 12.38 -30.48
CA ALA A 92 17.20 13.14 -31.70
C ALA A 92 16.99 12.31 -32.98
N LYS A 93 17.44 11.05 -32.95
CA LYS A 93 17.26 10.10 -34.06
C LYS A 93 15.78 9.80 -34.32
N GLN A 94 15.01 9.52 -33.27
CA GLN A 94 13.57 9.24 -33.37
C GLN A 94 12.80 10.44 -33.95
N LEU A 95 13.07 11.65 -33.46
CA LEU A 95 12.43 12.86 -33.96
C LEU A 95 12.77 13.12 -35.44
N ARG A 96 14.03 12.89 -35.85
CA ARG A 96 14.46 13.06 -37.25
C ARG A 96 13.79 12.05 -38.18
N VAL A 97 13.66 10.79 -37.78
CA VAL A 97 12.99 9.75 -38.58
C VAL A 97 11.49 10.01 -38.68
N ARG A 98 10.84 10.39 -37.58
CA ARG A 98 9.38 10.52 -37.50
C ARG A 98 8.85 11.81 -38.14
N TYR A 99 9.57 12.92 -38.00
CA TYR A 99 9.10 14.24 -38.40
C TYR A 99 9.94 14.92 -39.50
N GLY A 100 10.99 14.26 -40.01
CA GLY A 100 11.86 14.82 -41.04
C GLY A 100 11.16 15.11 -42.37
N SER A 101 10.10 14.36 -42.71
CA SER A 101 9.28 14.59 -43.91
C SER A 101 8.20 15.65 -43.73
N ASN A 102 7.81 15.97 -42.48
CA ASN A 102 6.80 16.97 -42.18
C ASN A 102 7.11 17.69 -40.84
N PRO A 103 8.00 18.70 -40.85
CA PRO A 103 8.39 19.44 -39.65
C PRO A 103 7.25 20.17 -38.96
N MET A 104 6.20 20.54 -39.70
CA MET A 104 5.02 21.22 -39.17
C MET A 104 4.31 20.39 -38.09
N GLN A 105 4.29 19.07 -38.23
CA GLN A 105 3.67 18.17 -37.23
C GLN A 105 4.39 18.24 -35.88
N LEU A 106 5.72 18.25 -35.87
CA LEU A 106 6.49 18.36 -34.63
C LEU A 106 6.34 19.74 -33.99
N PHE A 107 6.30 20.79 -34.80
CA PHE A 107 6.06 22.15 -34.33
C PHE A 107 4.71 22.28 -33.63
N ASN A 108 3.62 21.83 -34.26
CA ASN A 108 2.28 21.85 -33.67
C ASN A 108 2.20 20.99 -32.41
N LEU A 109 2.79 19.79 -32.45
CA LEU A 109 2.85 18.91 -31.28
C LEU A 109 3.53 19.58 -30.08
N ILE A 110 4.69 20.21 -30.26
CA ILE A 110 5.39 20.91 -29.17
C ILE A 110 4.52 22.04 -28.60
N ARG A 111 3.85 22.80 -29.48
CA ARG A 111 2.95 23.88 -29.06
C ARG A 111 1.72 23.37 -28.31
N ASP A 112 1.10 22.30 -28.77
CA ASP A 112 -0.05 21.69 -28.09
C ASP A 112 0.32 21.21 -26.70
N ARG A 113 1.54 20.65 -26.53
CA ARG A 113 2.06 20.23 -25.23
C ARG A 113 2.34 21.43 -24.32
N LEU A 114 2.96 22.49 -24.82
CA LEU A 114 3.17 23.73 -24.07
C LEU A 114 1.85 24.40 -23.66
N ALA A 115 0.86 24.42 -24.57
CA ALA A 115 -0.48 24.93 -24.27
C ALA A 115 -1.20 24.07 -23.22
N ALA A 116 -1.06 22.74 -23.29
CA ALA A 116 -1.57 21.84 -22.27
C ALA A 116 -0.89 22.06 -20.91
N GLU A 117 0.43 22.30 -20.88
CA GLU A 117 1.17 22.67 -19.67
C GLU A 117 0.66 23.98 -19.05
N MET A 118 0.45 25.02 -19.86
CA MET A 118 -0.10 26.29 -19.40
C MET A 118 -1.52 26.13 -18.84
N ARG A 119 -2.40 25.40 -19.53
CA ARG A 119 -3.75 25.09 -19.04
C ARG A 119 -3.72 24.30 -17.74
N LEU A 120 -2.78 23.36 -17.60
CA LEU A 120 -2.61 22.57 -16.39
C LEU A 120 -2.21 23.45 -15.20
N ILE A 121 -1.29 24.40 -15.41
CA ILE A 121 -0.86 25.38 -14.40
C ILE A 121 -1.99 26.35 -14.03
N GLN A 122 -2.76 26.82 -15.03
CA GLN A 122 -3.93 27.68 -14.81
C GLN A 122 -5.02 26.97 -14.00
N THR A 123 -5.30 25.70 -14.33
CA THR A 123 -6.26 24.86 -13.59
C THR A 123 -5.78 24.58 -12.17
N ALA A 124 -4.45 24.48 -11.97
CA ALA A 124 -3.83 24.32 -10.66
C ALA A 124 -3.71 25.63 -9.86
N GLY A 125 -4.08 26.79 -10.43
CA GLY A 125 -4.15 28.08 -9.71
C GLY A 125 -2.81 28.71 -9.33
N ILE A 126 -1.70 28.30 -9.96
CA ILE A 126 -0.33 28.68 -9.52
C ILE A 126 0.00 30.17 -9.75
N ASP A 127 -0.61 30.83 -10.74
CA ASP A 127 -0.28 32.23 -11.08
C ASP A 127 -0.91 33.29 -10.15
N ASN A 128 -1.80 32.91 -9.22
CA ASN A 128 -2.46 33.83 -8.26
C ASN A 128 -1.92 33.76 -6.81
N LEU A 129 -0.78 33.11 -6.57
CA LEU A 129 -0.31 32.77 -5.21
C LEU A 129 0.89 33.61 -4.70
N ALA A 130 0.90 34.92 -4.96
CA ALA A 130 1.86 35.85 -4.34
C ALA A 130 1.50 36.26 -2.89
N GLY A 131 0.50 35.62 -2.27
CA GLY A 131 0.03 35.96 -0.92
C GLY A 131 -0.55 34.79 -0.15
N LEU A 132 0.32 33.87 0.30
CA LEU A 132 0.14 32.81 1.32
C LEU A 132 -0.89 31.68 1.07
N PRO A 133 -0.71 30.48 1.67
CA PRO A 133 0.52 29.77 2.04
C PRO A 133 0.74 28.52 1.15
N ASN A 134 1.96 27.99 1.15
CA ASN A 134 2.37 26.69 0.61
C ASN A 134 1.22 25.68 0.40
N ILE A 135 0.95 25.33 -0.87
CA ILE A 135 0.14 24.16 -1.19
C ILE A 135 0.89 22.93 -0.67
N MET A 136 0.20 22.21 0.21
CA MET A 136 0.64 21.06 1.00
C MET A 136 1.40 19.98 0.19
N MET A 137 2.71 20.12 0.02
CA MET A 137 3.58 19.03 0.47
C MET A 137 3.48 19.04 2.00
N SER A 138 3.39 17.88 2.66
CA SER A 138 3.32 17.86 4.12
C SER A 138 4.57 18.55 4.70
N ASN A 139 4.41 19.81 5.10
CA ASN A 139 5.42 20.57 5.86
C ASN A 139 5.82 19.80 7.13
N SER A 140 5.00 18.83 7.56
CA SER A 140 5.27 17.81 8.57
C SER A 140 6.67 17.20 8.43
N GLY A 141 7.11 16.83 7.23
CA GLY A 141 8.43 16.19 7.08
C GLY A 141 9.61 17.13 7.38
N ALA A 142 9.51 18.39 6.95
CA ALA A 142 10.51 19.42 7.26
C ALA A 142 10.46 19.83 8.74
N GLU A 143 9.26 19.89 9.32
CA GLU A 143 9.05 20.19 10.73
C GLU A 143 9.65 19.10 11.64
N VAL A 144 9.39 17.83 11.34
CA VAL A 144 9.97 16.68 12.04
C VAL A 144 11.49 16.75 11.99
N LEU A 145 12.07 17.00 10.82
CA LEU A 145 13.53 17.10 10.67
C LEU A 145 14.10 18.29 11.46
N GLN A 146 13.40 19.43 11.49
CA GLN A 146 13.81 20.58 12.29
C GLN A 146 13.80 20.25 13.79
N LYS A 147 12.75 19.59 14.30
CA LYS A 147 12.68 19.12 15.69
C LYS A 147 13.80 18.13 16.02
N VAL A 148 14.11 17.20 15.11
CA VAL A 148 15.25 16.28 15.24
C VAL A 148 16.58 17.05 15.36
N ASN A 149 16.81 18.07 14.54
CA ASN A 149 18.03 18.87 14.59
C ASN A 149 18.17 19.66 15.90
N VAL A 150 17.08 20.25 16.40
CA VAL A 150 17.04 20.93 17.70
C VAL A 150 17.39 19.94 18.82
N LEU A 151 16.76 18.77 18.83
CA LEU A 151 17.03 17.72 19.81
C LEU A 151 18.48 17.23 19.75
N ARG A 152 19.03 17.05 18.55
CA ARG A 152 20.43 16.66 18.36
C ARG A 152 21.39 17.68 18.96
N SER A 153 21.17 18.98 18.73
CA SER A 153 21.96 20.05 19.33
C SER A 153 21.84 20.05 20.87
N ARG A 154 20.63 19.87 21.41
CA ARG A 154 20.44 19.76 22.87
C ARG A 154 21.16 18.56 23.47
N THR A 155 21.06 17.39 22.85
CA THR A 155 21.74 16.15 23.30
C THR A 155 23.26 16.27 23.24
N GLN A 156 23.80 17.01 22.27
CA GLN A 156 25.23 17.33 22.23
C GLN A 156 25.62 18.27 23.37
N GLY A 157 24.82 19.32 23.62
CA GLY A 157 25.07 20.25 24.73
C GLY A 157 25.06 19.56 26.10
N THR A 158 24.11 18.66 26.35
CA THR A 158 24.09 17.86 27.59
C THR A 158 25.28 16.90 27.70
N ALA A 159 25.79 16.36 26.58
CA ALA A 159 27.01 15.56 26.57
C ALA A 159 28.27 16.37 26.89
N GLU A 160 28.32 17.64 26.50
CA GLU A 160 29.41 18.57 26.84
C GLU A 160 29.36 18.97 28.31
N ASP A 161 28.18 19.30 28.83
CA ASP A 161 27.96 19.57 30.25
C ASP A 161 28.33 18.36 31.13
N LEU A 162 27.99 17.15 30.70
CA LEU A 162 28.34 15.91 31.39
C LEU A 162 29.86 15.70 31.46
N ARG A 163 30.57 15.89 30.34
CA ARG A 163 32.05 15.82 30.31
C ARG A 163 32.69 16.87 31.21
N LYS A 164 32.14 18.08 31.25
CA LYS A 164 32.60 19.13 32.17
C LYS A 164 32.39 18.73 33.63
N MET A 165 31.22 18.16 33.97
CA MET A 165 30.93 17.67 35.32
C MET A 165 31.90 16.54 35.72
N GLU A 166 32.21 15.61 34.83
CA GLU A 166 33.19 14.54 35.08
C GLU A 166 34.59 15.10 35.34
N SER A 167 35.05 16.06 34.54
CA SER A 167 36.34 16.74 34.74
C SER A 167 36.40 17.49 36.08
N GLU A 168 35.33 18.20 36.46
CA GLU A 168 35.25 18.86 37.77
C GLU A 168 35.23 17.86 38.94
N LEU A 169 34.61 16.69 38.75
CA LEU A 169 34.61 15.61 39.74
C LEU A 169 36.01 15.03 39.93
N GLU A 170 36.77 14.81 38.85
CA GLU A 170 38.17 14.37 38.93
C GLU A 170 39.04 15.42 39.61
N SER A 171 38.87 16.69 39.26
CA SER A 171 39.54 17.81 39.92
C SER A 171 39.23 17.86 41.42
N PHE A 172 37.97 17.67 41.80
CA PHE A 172 37.54 17.56 43.20
C PHE A 172 38.21 16.37 43.90
N ALA A 173 38.24 15.19 43.28
CA ALA A 173 38.85 14.00 43.85
C ALA A 173 40.35 14.18 44.11
N LEU A 174 41.08 14.84 43.20
CA LEU A 174 42.49 15.17 43.38
C LEU A 174 42.72 16.12 44.57
N GLN A 175 41.91 17.17 44.67
CA GLN A 175 42.00 18.12 45.79
C GLN A 175 41.60 17.48 47.12
N TYR A 176 40.61 16.58 47.11
CA TYR A 176 40.18 15.83 48.28
C TYR A 176 41.28 14.90 48.77
N HIS A 177 41.95 14.20 47.85
CA HIS A 177 43.09 13.36 48.16
C HIS A 177 44.25 14.15 48.79
N GLU A 178 44.58 15.32 48.22
CA GLU A 178 45.63 16.20 48.78
C GLU A 178 45.25 16.73 50.17
N CYS A 179 43.99 17.13 50.38
CA CYS A 179 43.48 17.55 51.68
C CYS A 179 43.53 16.41 52.72
N SER A 180 43.22 15.18 52.31
CA SER A 180 43.32 13.99 53.15
C SER A 180 44.77 13.69 53.53
N LYS A 181 45.70 13.78 52.57
CA LYS A 181 47.15 13.61 52.80
C LYS A 181 47.69 14.65 53.79
N ILE A 182 47.33 15.93 53.64
CA ILE A 182 47.72 16.99 54.58
C ILE A 182 47.11 16.73 55.97
N SER A 183 45.86 16.25 56.04
CA SER A 183 45.20 15.91 57.31
C SER A 183 45.90 14.75 58.03
N ALA A 184 46.28 13.69 57.31
CA ALA A 184 47.05 12.58 57.86
C ALA A 184 48.45 13.01 58.33
N HIS A 185 49.11 13.90 57.58
CA HIS A 185 50.40 14.46 57.95
C HIS A 185 50.31 15.30 59.23
N LEU A 186 49.27 16.14 59.35
CA LEU A 186 48.99 16.91 60.56
C LEU A 186 48.74 16.00 61.77
N GLN A 187 47.92 14.95 61.64
CA GLN A 187 47.72 13.99 62.74
C GLN A 187 49.01 13.30 63.18
N THR A 188 49.87 12.91 62.23
CA THR A 188 51.16 12.29 62.53
C THR A 188 52.06 13.24 63.33
N ILE A 189 52.15 14.52 62.92
CA ILE A 189 52.96 15.53 63.62
C ILE A 189 52.42 15.79 65.03
N ILE A 190 51.10 15.86 65.21
CA ILE A 190 50.45 16.10 66.51
C ILE A 190 50.69 14.92 67.47
N SER A 191 50.83 13.69 66.96
CA SER A 191 51.06 12.49 67.77
C SER A 191 52.51 12.28 68.25
N GLN A 192 53.48 13.09 67.80
CA GLN A 192 54.89 12.94 68.20
C GLN A 192 55.24 13.69 69.50
N PRO A 193 55.95 13.06 70.47
CA PRO A 193 56.19 13.64 71.79
C PRO A 193 57.21 14.80 71.86
N ASN A 194 57.86 15.17 70.75
CA ASN A 194 58.92 16.19 70.72
C ASN A 194 58.72 17.27 69.64
N ALA A 195 57.48 17.64 69.35
CA ALA A 195 57.11 18.56 68.27
C ALA A 195 57.46 20.04 68.56
N GLN A 196 58.72 20.43 68.39
CA GLN A 196 59.10 21.84 68.25
C GLN A 196 59.11 22.20 66.76
N LEU A 197 58.04 22.86 66.26
CA LEU A 197 58.00 23.80 65.12
C LEU A 197 56.56 24.32 64.90
N PRO A 198 56.03 25.23 65.75
CA PRO A 198 54.65 25.74 65.64
C PRO A 198 54.34 26.43 64.29
N ALA A 199 55.35 27.00 63.63
CA ALA A 199 55.20 27.66 62.33
C ALA A 199 54.83 26.71 61.18
N ASN A 200 55.40 25.49 61.16
CA ASN A 200 55.11 24.50 60.11
C ASN A 200 53.70 23.91 60.26
N VAL A 201 53.25 23.69 61.50
CA VAL A 201 51.89 23.23 61.81
C VAL A 201 50.86 24.29 61.42
N SER A 202 51.09 25.56 61.77
CA SER A 202 50.20 26.66 61.40
C SER A 202 50.10 26.87 59.89
N LYS A 203 51.21 26.71 59.14
CA LYS A 203 51.22 26.78 57.67
C LYS A 203 50.41 25.65 57.04
N LEU A 204 50.58 24.41 57.51
CA LEU A 204 49.81 23.26 57.03
C LEU A 204 48.32 23.36 57.38
N GLN A 205 47.97 23.91 58.55
CA GLN A 205 46.57 24.19 58.92
C GLN A 205 45.92 25.23 57.98
N LYS A 206 46.60 26.34 57.70
CA LYS A 206 46.09 27.33 56.72
C LYS A 206 45.94 26.74 55.32
N GLN A 207 46.87 25.88 54.90
CA GLN A 207 46.79 25.20 53.62
C GLN A 207 45.59 24.22 53.58
N LYS A 208 45.33 23.51 54.68
CA LYS A 208 44.16 22.65 54.83
C LYS A 208 42.85 23.45 54.75
N GLU A 209 42.72 24.53 55.52
CA GLU A 209 41.53 25.39 55.50
C GLU A 209 41.25 25.96 54.11
N SER A 210 42.31 26.38 53.38
CA SER A 210 42.19 26.83 52.00
C SER A 210 41.68 25.73 51.07
N LEU A 211 42.20 24.50 51.19
CA LEU A 211 41.71 23.36 50.40
C LEU A 211 40.26 22.99 50.76
N GLU A 212 39.88 23.03 52.03
CA GLU A 212 38.50 22.78 52.47
C GLU A 212 37.53 23.84 51.91
N GLN A 213 37.93 25.11 51.83
CA GLN A 213 37.14 26.15 51.16
C GLN A 213 36.96 25.88 49.67
N ILE A 214 38.04 25.50 48.96
CA ILE A 214 37.97 25.16 47.53
C ILE A 214 37.10 23.91 47.31
N LEU A 215 37.22 22.89 48.16
CA LEU A 215 36.40 21.67 48.11
C LEU A 215 34.92 21.98 48.30
N ASN A 216 34.56 22.83 49.27
CA ASN A 216 33.17 23.26 49.47
C ASN A 216 32.63 24.04 48.27
N GLN A 217 33.44 24.92 47.67
CA GLN A 217 33.06 25.66 46.47
C GLN A 217 32.85 24.73 45.27
N LYS A 218 33.74 23.76 45.05
CA LYS A 218 33.61 22.75 44.00
C LYS A 218 32.41 21.84 44.22
N LEU A 219 32.14 21.44 45.46
CA LEU A 219 30.97 20.63 45.79
C LEU A 219 29.67 21.39 45.46
N ALA A 220 29.56 22.66 45.84
CA ALA A 220 28.42 23.50 45.47
C ALA A 220 28.28 23.66 43.94
N GLY A 221 29.40 23.84 43.23
CA GLY A 221 29.43 23.90 41.77
C GLY A 221 28.94 22.60 41.11
N LEU A 222 29.42 21.44 41.58
CA LEU A 222 28.99 20.11 41.11
C LEU A 222 27.50 19.88 41.36
N MET A 223 26.99 20.31 42.52
CA MET A 223 25.55 20.26 42.82
C MET A 223 24.73 21.11 41.84
N GLN A 224 25.17 22.32 41.54
CA GLN A 224 24.49 23.22 40.59
C GLN A 224 24.52 22.66 39.17
N MET A 225 25.67 22.15 38.71
CA MET A 225 25.81 21.51 37.39
C MET A 225 24.87 20.31 37.27
N ARG A 226 24.77 19.48 38.31
CA ARG A 226 23.85 18.33 38.34
C ARG A 226 22.39 18.76 38.19
N LEU A 227 21.95 19.75 38.95
CA LEU A 227 20.55 20.23 38.90
C LEU A 227 20.23 20.84 37.52
N ALA A 228 21.15 21.66 36.98
CA ALA A 228 20.99 22.23 35.65
C ALA A 228 20.93 21.15 34.55
N LEU A 229 21.76 20.11 34.66
CA LEU A 229 21.77 19.00 33.71
C LEU A 229 20.48 18.17 33.81
N GLY A 230 19.98 17.91 35.02
CA GLY A 230 18.70 17.24 35.25
C GLY A 230 17.52 17.95 34.59
N GLU A 231 17.41 19.28 34.75
CA GLU A 231 16.36 20.07 34.09
C GLU A 231 16.52 20.08 32.56
N LYS A 232 17.75 20.24 32.03
CA LYS A 232 17.99 20.17 30.58
C LYS A 232 17.59 18.82 29.98
N LEU A 233 17.88 17.72 30.68
CA LEU A 233 17.50 16.36 30.28
C LEU A 233 15.97 16.18 30.32
N LYS A 234 15.30 16.70 31.34
CA LYS A 234 13.84 16.69 31.47
C LYS A 234 13.13 17.45 30.35
N GLU A 235 13.60 18.65 30.02
CA GLU A 235 13.09 19.41 28.86
C GLU A 235 13.31 18.63 27.55
N THR A 236 14.49 18.00 27.40
CA THR A 236 14.81 17.21 26.20
C THR A 236 13.92 15.98 26.08
N TYR A 237 13.61 15.32 27.20
CA TYR A 237 12.62 14.25 27.26
C TYR A 237 11.24 14.69 26.77
N GLN A 238 10.73 15.84 27.25
CA GLN A 238 9.42 16.35 26.84
C GLN A 238 9.34 16.60 25.33
N LEU A 239 10.40 17.19 24.75
CA LEU A 239 10.48 17.41 23.30
C LEU A 239 10.59 16.10 22.51
N LEU A 240 11.33 15.10 23.02
CA LEU A 240 11.40 13.77 22.43
C LEU A 240 10.04 13.07 22.46
N ALA A 241 9.31 13.16 23.57
CA ALA A 241 7.98 12.58 23.70
C ALA A 241 7.00 13.20 22.70
N GLN A 242 6.99 14.53 22.55
CA GLN A 242 6.15 15.23 21.58
C GLN A 242 6.47 14.82 20.13
N LEU A 243 7.77 14.75 19.79
CA LEU A 243 8.20 14.33 18.46
C LEU A 243 7.82 12.86 18.18
N GLN A 244 7.96 11.99 19.19
CA GLN A 244 7.58 10.59 19.07
C GLN A 244 6.07 10.45 18.83
N THR A 245 5.22 11.19 19.54
CA THR A 245 3.76 11.22 19.28
C THR A 245 3.45 11.67 17.86
N GLN A 246 4.09 12.73 17.36
CA GLN A 246 3.89 13.18 15.98
C GLN A 246 4.27 12.10 14.97
N VAL A 247 5.44 11.46 15.13
CA VAL A 247 5.92 10.43 14.18
C VAL A 247 5.09 9.14 14.26
N LEU A 248 4.74 8.69 15.46
CA LEU A 248 4.06 7.40 15.65
C LEU A 248 2.54 7.50 15.52
N ASP A 249 1.91 8.50 16.13
CA ASP A 249 0.45 8.57 16.26
C ASP A 249 -0.20 9.34 15.10
N GLU A 250 0.56 10.16 14.38
CA GLU A 250 0.08 10.85 13.17
C GLU A 250 0.63 10.21 11.90
N GLU A 251 1.94 10.28 11.66
CA GLU A 251 2.54 9.87 10.37
C GLU A 251 2.50 8.35 10.16
N LEU A 252 2.88 7.55 11.16
CA LEU A 252 2.85 6.09 11.05
C LEU A 252 1.41 5.53 11.05
N ILE A 253 0.49 6.11 11.84
CA ILE A 253 -0.93 5.72 11.79
C ILE A 253 -1.55 6.07 10.43
N LYS A 254 -1.25 7.25 9.89
CA LYS A 254 -1.67 7.63 8.54
C LYS A 254 -1.13 6.66 7.50
N TRP A 255 0.14 6.30 7.55
CA TRP A 255 0.71 5.29 6.66
C TRP A 255 -0.01 3.93 6.77
N LYS A 256 -0.30 3.46 7.99
CA LYS A 256 -1.08 2.22 8.20
C LYS A 256 -2.50 2.33 7.63
N ARG A 257 -3.14 3.49 7.76
CA ARG A 257 -4.47 3.76 7.20
C ARG A 257 -4.46 3.77 5.68
N ASP A 258 -3.46 4.39 5.07
CA ASP A 258 -3.29 4.42 3.62
C ASP A 258 -3.02 3.01 3.08
N GLN A 259 -2.19 2.21 3.78
CA GLN A 259 -1.96 0.80 3.46
C GLN A 259 -3.27 -0.01 3.54
N GLN A 260 -4.11 0.23 4.54
CA GLN A 260 -5.41 -0.43 4.67
C GLN A 260 -6.36 -0.07 3.53
N LEU A 261 -6.48 1.22 3.18
CA LEU A 261 -7.31 1.69 2.08
C LEU A 261 -6.80 1.17 0.72
N SER A 262 -5.49 0.93 0.58
CA SER A 262 -4.92 0.29 -0.61
C SER A 262 -5.48 -1.12 -0.86
N GLY A 263 -5.91 -1.83 0.19
CA GLY A 263 -6.62 -3.11 0.09
C GLY A 263 -7.97 -2.99 -0.64
N ASN A 264 -8.55 -1.79 -0.70
CA ASN A 264 -9.73 -1.46 -1.51
C ASN A 264 -9.40 -0.82 -2.86
N GLY A 265 -8.12 -0.70 -3.21
CA GLY A 265 -7.68 -0.12 -4.47
C GLY A 265 -7.36 1.38 -4.41
N ALA A 266 -7.21 1.95 -3.22
CA ALA A 266 -6.64 3.29 -3.09
C ALA A 266 -5.20 3.31 -3.63
N THR A 267 -4.83 4.43 -4.23
CA THR A 267 -3.44 4.68 -4.61
C THR A 267 -2.59 4.79 -3.35
N PHE A 268 -1.55 3.97 -3.27
CA PHE A 268 -0.67 3.90 -2.11
C PHE A 268 0.76 4.17 -2.53
N THR A 269 1.24 5.38 -2.19
CA THR A 269 2.65 5.76 -2.32
C THR A 269 3.29 5.64 -0.94
N SER A 270 4.02 4.55 -0.71
CA SER A 270 4.67 4.32 0.57
C SER A 270 5.83 5.31 0.78
N ASN A 271 5.77 6.10 1.84
CA ASN A 271 6.88 6.93 2.35
C ASN A 271 7.58 6.27 3.56
N LEU A 272 7.50 4.94 3.68
CA LEU A 272 7.94 4.21 4.87
C LEU A 272 9.44 4.41 5.15
N ASP A 273 10.28 4.57 4.12
CA ASP A 273 11.71 4.83 4.31
C ASP A 273 11.97 6.18 4.99
N THR A 274 11.17 7.21 4.69
CA THR A 274 11.23 8.50 5.38
C THR A 274 10.82 8.36 6.85
N ILE A 275 9.75 7.62 7.13
CA ILE A 275 9.32 7.33 8.50
C ILE A 275 10.38 6.49 9.24
N GLN A 276 11.05 5.57 8.55
CA GLN A 276 12.17 4.81 9.11
C GLN A 276 13.28 5.77 9.55
N ASP A 277 13.72 6.69 8.69
CA ASP A 277 14.77 7.65 9.05
C ASP A 277 14.37 8.47 10.30
N TRP A 278 13.11 8.90 10.42
CA TRP A 278 12.65 9.59 11.63
C TRP A 278 12.67 8.70 12.88
N CYS A 279 12.18 7.46 12.77
CA CYS A 279 12.21 6.49 13.86
C CYS A 279 13.65 6.14 14.29
N GLU A 280 14.57 6.01 13.33
CA GLU A 280 15.99 5.77 13.55
C GLU A 280 16.65 6.92 14.33
N ASN A 281 16.37 8.17 13.94
CA ASN A 281 16.86 9.35 14.66
C ASN A 281 16.28 9.44 16.07
N LEU A 282 14.98 9.17 16.23
CA LEU A 282 14.35 9.12 17.55
C LEU A 282 14.99 8.05 18.45
N ALA A 283 15.20 6.83 17.92
CA ALA A 283 15.81 5.74 18.67
C ALA A 283 17.23 6.10 19.14
N GLU A 284 18.04 6.69 18.27
CA GLU A 284 19.38 7.16 18.58
C GLU A 284 19.37 8.26 19.66
N LEU A 285 18.53 9.28 19.52
CA LEU A 285 18.44 10.38 20.48
C LEU A 285 17.91 9.90 21.84
N ILE A 286 16.86 9.08 21.87
CA ILE A 286 16.32 8.51 23.13
C ILE A 286 17.40 7.67 23.82
N TRP A 287 18.11 6.82 23.06
CA TRP A 287 19.18 5.99 23.61
C TRP A 287 20.32 6.82 24.21
N LEU A 288 20.79 7.84 23.48
CA LEU A 288 21.87 8.71 23.95
C LEU A 288 21.47 9.46 25.23
N ASN A 289 20.28 10.07 25.29
CA ASN A 289 19.84 10.79 26.49
C ASN A 289 19.61 9.84 27.68
N ARG A 290 19.15 8.61 27.44
CA ARG A 290 19.07 7.57 28.47
C ARG A 290 20.45 7.26 29.07
N GLN A 291 21.47 7.05 28.22
CA GLN A 291 22.84 6.76 28.67
C GLN A 291 23.45 7.96 29.41
N GLN A 292 23.25 9.18 28.90
CA GLN A 292 23.68 10.39 29.60
C GLN A 292 23.05 10.51 30.99
N THR A 293 21.74 10.27 31.11
CA THR A 293 21.04 10.33 32.42
C THR A 293 21.60 9.31 33.41
N LYS A 294 21.85 8.07 32.96
CA LYS A 294 22.51 7.04 33.77
C LYS A 294 23.92 7.44 34.21
N GLU A 295 24.65 8.11 33.33
CA GLU A 295 26.00 8.55 33.63
C GLU A 295 26.00 9.68 34.68
N VAL A 296 25.04 10.60 34.64
CA VAL A 296 24.84 11.59 35.72
C VAL A 296 24.55 10.90 37.05
N GLU A 297 23.72 9.87 37.06
CA GLU A 297 23.42 9.07 38.25
C GLU A 297 24.66 8.33 38.79
N ARG A 298 25.50 7.79 37.89
CA ARG A 298 26.79 7.18 38.25
C ARG A 298 27.77 8.20 38.84
N LEU A 299 27.87 9.40 38.26
CA LEU A 299 28.71 10.47 38.81
C LEU A 299 28.20 10.95 40.17
N LYS A 300 26.88 11.00 40.37
CA LYS A 300 26.27 11.30 41.67
C LYS A 300 26.68 10.28 42.74
N SER A 301 26.67 8.98 42.44
CA SER A 301 27.00 7.94 43.44
C SER A 301 28.47 7.95 43.86
N ARG A 302 29.38 8.44 43.01
CA ARG A 302 30.80 8.61 43.34
C ARG A 302 31.07 9.68 44.41
N LEU A 303 30.17 10.65 44.60
CA LEU A 303 30.40 11.79 45.50
C LEU A 303 30.20 11.46 46.99
N GLN A 304 29.52 10.37 47.37
CA GLN A 304 29.23 9.97 48.77
C GLN A 304 28.79 11.12 49.72
N VAL A 305 28.23 12.22 49.19
CA VAL A 305 27.71 13.34 50.00
C VAL A 305 26.22 13.13 50.21
N GLU A 306 25.78 13.06 51.47
CA GLU A 306 24.35 13.13 51.82
C GLU A 306 23.81 14.52 51.44
N TYR A 307 22.90 14.55 50.48
CA TYR A 307 22.27 15.78 50.03
C TYR A 307 21.19 16.21 51.05
N PRO A 308 21.01 17.51 51.30
CA PRO A 308 19.87 17.98 52.08
C PRO A 308 18.55 17.46 51.47
N PRO A 309 17.60 16.97 52.26
CA PRO A 309 16.35 16.33 51.79
C PRO A 309 15.37 17.26 51.04
N VAL A 310 15.79 18.48 50.68
CA VAL A 310 14.93 19.55 50.15
C VAL A 310 14.76 19.47 48.62
N VAL A 311 15.66 18.78 47.88
CA VAL A 311 15.57 18.69 46.41
C VAL A 311 15.35 17.24 45.99
N ALA A 312 14.15 16.96 45.46
CA ALA A 312 13.81 15.65 44.91
C ALA A 312 14.73 15.29 43.73
N ASP A 313 15.25 14.06 43.72
CA ASP A 313 16.10 13.57 42.64
C ASP A 313 15.25 13.07 41.48
N VAL A 314 15.31 13.80 40.36
CA VAL A 314 14.54 13.50 39.13
C VAL A 314 15.22 12.47 38.22
N LEU A 315 16.49 12.15 38.44
CA LEU A 315 17.27 11.30 37.52
C LEU A 315 16.75 9.86 37.41
N PRO A 316 16.42 9.15 38.51
CA PRO A 316 15.92 7.78 38.41
C PRO A 316 14.60 7.70 37.64
N GLN A 317 13.71 8.67 37.85
CA GLN A 317 12.46 8.79 37.13
C GLN A 317 12.70 9.06 35.63
N LEU A 318 13.62 9.97 35.29
CA LEU A 318 13.97 10.26 33.89
C LEU A 318 14.53 9.04 33.15
N VAL A 319 15.35 8.21 33.80
CA VAL A 319 15.85 6.95 33.20
C VAL A 319 14.68 6.02 32.86
N GLN A 320 13.70 5.89 33.76
CA GLN A 320 12.51 5.09 33.52
C GLN A 320 11.66 5.66 32.37
N GLU A 321 11.47 6.98 32.34
CA GLU A 321 10.73 7.70 31.31
C GLU A 321 11.36 7.54 29.91
N PHE A 322 12.68 7.71 29.77
CA PHE A 322 13.38 7.41 28.51
C PHE A 322 13.28 5.94 28.11
N THR A 323 13.35 5.02 29.08
CA THR A 323 13.19 3.59 28.81
C THR A 323 11.78 3.27 28.29
N GLN A 324 10.76 3.93 28.84
CA GLN A 324 9.38 3.80 28.38
C GLN A 324 9.20 4.36 26.97
N LEU A 325 9.76 5.54 26.65
CA LEU A 325 9.73 6.09 25.29
C LEU A 325 10.35 5.11 24.28
N LEU A 326 11.52 4.55 24.60
CA LEU A 326 12.19 3.57 23.76
C LEU A 326 11.33 2.30 23.59
N SER A 327 10.69 1.83 24.66
CA SER A 327 9.81 0.66 24.60
C SER A 327 8.62 0.88 23.68
N THR A 328 7.94 2.03 23.82
CA THR A 328 6.84 2.41 22.94
C THR A 328 7.30 2.57 21.49
N LEU A 329 8.48 3.14 21.25
CA LEU A 329 9.04 3.28 19.90
C LEU A 329 9.35 1.92 19.27
N VAL A 330 10.04 1.02 19.98
CA VAL A 330 10.41 -0.31 19.47
C VAL A 330 9.17 -1.16 19.19
N THR A 331 8.19 -1.15 20.10
CA THR A 331 6.95 -1.94 19.93
C THR A 331 6.07 -1.42 18.79
N SER A 332 5.92 -0.09 18.65
CA SER A 332 5.08 0.50 17.59
C SER A 332 5.69 0.41 16.18
N THR A 333 7.02 0.29 16.07
CA THR A 333 7.77 0.25 14.80
C THR A 333 8.02 -1.16 14.26
N PHE A 334 7.50 -2.19 14.93
CA PHE A 334 7.40 -3.53 14.38
C PHE A 334 6.11 -3.65 13.56
N ILE A 335 6.22 -3.54 12.24
CA ILE A 335 5.08 -3.37 11.34
C ILE A 335 5.08 -4.33 10.15
N ILE A 336 3.89 -4.53 9.58
CA ILE A 336 3.73 -5.33 8.37
C ILE A 336 3.84 -4.41 7.15
N GLU A 337 4.94 -4.53 6.42
CA GLU A 337 5.21 -3.77 5.20
C GLU A 337 4.39 -4.28 4.01
N LYS A 338 4.31 -5.60 3.86
CA LYS A 338 3.47 -6.27 2.86
C LYS A 338 2.44 -7.14 3.57
N GLN A 339 1.18 -6.70 3.53
CA GLN A 339 0.06 -7.43 4.12
C GLN A 339 -0.14 -8.79 3.44
N PRO A 340 -0.59 -9.83 4.18
CA PRO A 340 -1.08 -11.06 3.58
C PRO A 340 -2.34 -10.77 2.75
N PRO A 341 -2.71 -11.66 1.81
CA PRO A 341 -4.00 -11.58 1.14
C PRO A 341 -5.13 -11.56 2.18
N GLN A 342 -6.04 -10.59 2.10
CA GLN A 342 -7.15 -10.48 3.05
C GLN A 342 -8.28 -11.49 2.79
N VAL A 343 -8.33 -12.07 1.59
CA VAL A 343 -9.15 -13.25 1.30
C VAL A 343 -8.20 -14.41 1.05
N MET A 344 -8.18 -15.38 1.97
CA MET A 344 -7.24 -16.49 1.97
C MET A 344 -7.95 -17.79 1.66
N LYS A 345 -7.51 -18.50 0.61
CA LYS A 345 -7.97 -19.87 0.36
C LYS A 345 -7.10 -20.89 1.07
N THR A 346 -7.72 -21.86 1.73
CA THR A 346 -6.98 -22.99 2.34
C THR A 346 -6.11 -23.71 1.30
N ASN A 347 -5.00 -24.28 1.75
CA ASN A 347 -4.02 -24.96 0.90
C ASN A 347 -3.42 -24.10 -0.22
N THR A 348 -3.56 -22.78 -0.17
CA THR A 348 -2.95 -21.86 -1.13
C THR A 348 -1.76 -21.16 -0.47
N ARG A 349 -0.65 -21.03 -1.21
CA ARG A 349 0.54 -20.30 -0.74
C ARG A 349 0.28 -18.81 -0.72
N PHE A 350 0.81 -18.12 0.29
CA PHE A 350 0.70 -16.68 0.42
C PHE A 350 2.00 -16.08 0.98
N THR A 351 2.12 -14.76 0.84
CA THR A 351 3.30 -14.01 1.26
C THR A 351 2.94 -12.89 2.21
N ALA A 352 3.82 -12.56 3.15
CA ALA A 352 3.76 -11.35 3.94
C ALA A 352 5.19 -10.86 4.26
N THR A 353 5.36 -9.59 4.57
CA THR A 353 6.68 -9.04 4.94
C THR A 353 6.53 -8.14 6.15
N VAL A 354 7.39 -8.35 7.14
CA VAL A 354 7.44 -7.59 8.39
C VAL A 354 8.78 -6.89 8.49
N ARG A 355 8.76 -5.65 8.98
CA ARG A 355 9.93 -4.78 9.10
C ARG A 355 9.97 -4.17 10.50
N LEU A 356 11.17 -4.06 11.05
CA LEU A 356 11.44 -3.31 12.28
C LEU A 356 12.17 -2.02 11.92
N LEU A 357 11.49 -0.88 11.99
CA LEU A 357 12.05 0.40 11.49
C LEU A 357 13.30 0.84 12.27
N VAL A 358 13.35 0.57 13.57
CA VAL A 358 14.50 0.96 14.44
C VAL A 358 15.61 -0.09 14.48
N GLY A 359 15.44 -1.24 13.81
CA GLY A 359 16.31 -2.41 13.95
C GLY A 359 17.74 -2.19 13.46
N GLY A 360 17.90 -1.35 12.43
CA GLY A 360 19.23 -0.96 11.92
C GLY A 360 20.04 -0.21 12.98
N LYS A 361 19.48 0.88 13.52
CA LYS A 361 20.16 1.76 14.50
C LYS A 361 20.38 1.15 15.86
N LEU A 362 19.47 0.30 16.33
CA LEU A 362 19.62 -0.38 17.63
C LEU A 362 20.53 -1.62 17.57
N ASN A 363 21.17 -1.87 16.44
CA ASN A 363 22.07 -3.02 16.22
C ASN A 363 21.42 -4.39 16.48
N VAL A 364 20.09 -4.49 16.33
CA VAL A 364 19.34 -5.74 16.53
C VAL A 364 19.76 -6.81 15.53
N HIS A 365 20.25 -6.39 14.36
CA HIS A 365 20.78 -7.26 13.32
C HIS A 365 22.03 -8.06 13.72
N MET A 366 22.73 -7.70 14.81
CA MET A 366 23.88 -8.47 15.31
C MET A 366 23.47 -9.83 15.89
N THR A 367 22.23 -9.94 16.37
CA THR A 367 21.60 -11.19 16.81
C THR A 367 20.22 -11.31 16.15
N PRO A 368 20.19 -11.63 14.85
CA PRO A 368 18.98 -11.48 14.04
C PRO A 368 17.82 -12.29 14.61
N PRO A 369 16.70 -11.63 14.98
CA PRO A 369 15.64 -12.29 15.70
C PRO A 369 14.78 -13.16 14.80
N GLN A 370 14.19 -14.20 15.41
CA GLN A 370 13.19 -15.05 14.76
C GLN A 370 11.80 -14.40 14.90
N VAL A 371 11.04 -14.43 13.82
CA VAL A 371 9.64 -14.03 13.77
C VAL A 371 8.78 -15.27 13.59
N LYS A 372 7.82 -15.46 14.48
CA LYS A 372 6.82 -16.53 14.40
C LYS A 372 5.48 -15.93 14.01
N VAL A 373 4.79 -16.59 13.08
CA VAL A 373 3.46 -16.21 12.59
C VAL A 373 2.43 -17.22 13.08
N THR A 374 1.33 -16.74 13.65
CA THR A 374 0.18 -17.56 14.04
C THR A 374 -1.10 -16.90 13.54
N ILE A 375 -2.15 -17.68 13.26
CA ILE A 375 -3.47 -17.14 12.96
C ILE A 375 -4.32 -17.17 14.23
N ILE A 376 -4.96 -16.05 14.52
CA ILE A 376 -5.82 -15.86 15.69
C ILE A 376 -7.20 -15.35 15.27
N SER A 377 -8.22 -15.65 16.06
CA SER A 377 -9.59 -15.16 15.88
C SER A 377 -9.75 -13.75 16.44
N GLU A 378 -10.89 -13.13 16.15
CA GLU A 378 -11.31 -11.86 16.76
C GLU A 378 -11.31 -11.89 18.29
N SER A 379 -11.88 -12.94 18.90
CA SER A 379 -11.92 -13.07 20.36
C SER A 379 -10.51 -13.16 20.96
N GLN A 380 -9.60 -13.87 20.30
CA GLN A 380 -8.21 -14.01 20.71
C GLN A 380 -7.44 -12.69 20.58
N ALA A 381 -7.64 -11.93 19.50
CA ALA A 381 -7.03 -10.60 19.35
C ALA A 381 -7.51 -9.63 20.43
N ASN A 382 -8.81 -9.67 20.78
CA ASN A 382 -9.37 -8.86 21.85
C ASN A 382 -8.80 -9.22 23.23
N MET A 383 -8.55 -10.51 23.50
CA MET A 383 -7.88 -10.94 24.72
C MET A 383 -6.41 -10.52 24.76
N LEU A 384 -5.72 -10.53 23.61
CA LEU A 384 -4.32 -10.13 23.48
C LEU A 384 -4.11 -8.64 23.79
N LEU A 385 -5.06 -7.77 23.44
CA LEU A 385 -5.02 -6.36 23.83
C LEU A 385 -5.31 -6.11 25.32
N LYS A 386 -6.13 -6.95 25.95
CA LYS A 386 -6.52 -6.80 27.37
C LYS A 386 -5.54 -7.47 28.33
N SER A 387 -4.78 -8.46 27.87
CA SER A 387 -3.86 -9.24 28.70
C SER A 387 -2.65 -9.70 27.90
N ASP A 388 -1.46 -9.29 28.34
CA ASP A 388 -0.16 -9.64 27.72
C ASP A 388 0.21 -11.14 27.86
N LYS A 389 -0.68 -11.94 28.46
CA LYS A 389 -0.43 -13.36 28.80
C LYS A 389 -0.83 -14.35 27.70
N LEU A 390 -1.48 -13.93 26.62
CA LEU A 390 -1.88 -14.84 25.53
C LEU A 390 -0.66 -15.40 24.76
N GLY A 391 0.50 -14.73 24.81
CA GLY A 391 1.74 -15.26 24.26
C GLY A 391 2.17 -16.62 24.85
N LYS A 392 1.59 -17.04 25.99
CA LYS A 392 1.89 -18.31 26.66
C LYS A 392 0.85 -19.41 26.44
N SER A 393 -0.36 -19.11 25.95
CA SER A 393 -1.44 -20.11 25.86
C SER A 393 -1.45 -20.95 24.59
N GLY A 394 -0.62 -20.65 23.58
CA GLY A 394 -0.38 -21.54 22.43
C GLY A 394 -1.60 -21.88 21.55
N GLU A 395 -2.79 -21.37 21.87
CA GLU A 395 -4.02 -21.64 21.12
C GLU A 395 -4.08 -20.81 19.85
N SER A 396 -3.58 -21.36 18.76
CA SER A 396 -3.81 -20.80 17.42
C SER A 396 -5.20 -21.19 16.90
N SER A 397 -5.86 -20.27 16.20
CA SER A 397 -7.09 -20.54 15.47
C SER A 397 -6.88 -21.40 14.21
N GLY A 398 -5.64 -21.75 13.86
CA GLY A 398 -5.34 -22.54 12.67
C GLY A 398 -3.87 -22.91 12.53
N GLU A 399 -3.58 -23.79 11.58
CA GLU A 399 -2.25 -24.33 11.31
C GLU A 399 -1.67 -23.69 10.04
N ILE A 400 -0.58 -22.93 10.20
CA ILE A 400 0.19 -22.33 9.10
C ILE A 400 1.52 -23.06 8.97
N LEU A 401 1.84 -23.52 7.77
CA LEU A 401 3.17 -24.04 7.43
C LEU A 401 4.13 -22.91 7.09
N ASN A 402 5.43 -23.14 7.31
CA ASN A 402 6.50 -22.18 7.01
C ASN A 402 6.29 -20.83 7.70
N ASN A 403 5.82 -20.88 8.93
CA ASN A 403 5.39 -19.73 9.73
C ASN A 403 6.52 -19.11 10.58
N ASN A 404 7.75 -19.62 10.47
CA ASN A 404 8.92 -19.06 11.15
C ASN A 404 9.88 -18.48 10.11
N GLY A 405 10.46 -17.33 10.41
CA GLY A 405 11.46 -16.69 9.56
C GLY A 405 12.42 -15.83 10.37
N THR A 406 13.68 -15.77 9.94
CA THR A 406 14.71 -14.94 10.57
C THR A 406 14.70 -13.55 9.93
N MET A 407 14.81 -12.48 10.72
CA MET A 407 14.97 -11.14 10.16
C MET A 407 16.34 -10.97 9.52
N GLU A 408 16.37 -10.39 8.33
CA GLU A 408 17.57 -10.14 7.53
C GLU A 408 17.81 -8.64 7.43
N TYR A 409 19.06 -8.22 7.61
CA TYR A 409 19.47 -6.84 7.48
C TYR A 409 20.04 -6.58 6.09
N GLN A 410 19.43 -5.65 5.37
CA GLN A 410 19.88 -5.22 4.04
C GLN A 410 20.75 -3.97 4.19
N GLN A 411 22.05 -4.10 3.92
CA GLN A 411 23.01 -3.01 4.11
C GLN A 411 22.73 -1.78 3.22
N ASN A 412 22.33 -2.00 1.97
CA ASN A 412 22.08 -0.92 1.01
C ASN A 412 20.90 -0.02 1.41
N THR A 413 19.87 -0.62 2.01
CA THR A 413 18.61 0.08 2.37
C THR A 413 18.49 0.35 3.86
N ARG A 414 19.43 -0.17 4.68
CA ARG A 414 19.39 -0.17 6.16
C ARG A 414 18.13 -0.83 6.73
N GLN A 415 17.49 -1.73 5.99
CA GLN A 415 16.22 -2.35 6.39
C GLN A 415 16.46 -3.64 7.16
N LEU A 416 15.82 -3.79 8.32
CA LEU A 416 15.71 -5.06 9.03
C LEU A 416 14.31 -5.63 8.81
N SER A 417 14.21 -6.67 7.98
CA SER A 417 12.91 -7.23 7.59
C SER A 417 12.95 -8.75 7.43
N VAL A 418 11.79 -9.39 7.46
CA VAL A 418 11.61 -10.81 7.11
C VAL A 418 10.52 -10.92 6.06
N SER A 419 10.83 -11.60 4.95
CA SER A 419 9.87 -11.85 3.88
C SER A 419 9.47 -13.32 3.85
N PHE A 420 8.23 -13.59 4.26
CA PHE A 420 7.64 -14.91 4.17
C PHE A 420 7.11 -15.13 2.76
N ARG A 421 7.72 -16.03 1.99
CA ARG A 421 7.37 -16.25 0.58
C ARG A 421 6.48 -17.47 0.33
N ASN A 422 6.44 -18.41 1.27
CA ASN A 422 5.83 -19.74 1.07
C ASN A 422 4.95 -20.17 2.25
N MET A 423 4.32 -19.23 2.95
CA MET A 423 3.37 -19.60 4.00
C MET A 423 2.13 -20.26 3.40
N GLN A 424 1.54 -21.21 4.11
CA GLN A 424 0.33 -21.91 3.65
C GLN A 424 -0.58 -22.24 4.84
N LEU A 425 -1.85 -21.89 4.73
CA LEU A 425 -2.87 -22.22 5.74
C LEU A 425 -3.45 -23.61 5.45
N LYS A 426 -3.16 -24.60 6.30
CA LYS A 426 -3.67 -25.98 6.14
C LYS A 426 -5.05 -26.17 6.75
N LYS A 427 -5.23 -25.71 7.99
CA LYS A 427 -6.45 -25.92 8.78
C LYS A 427 -6.82 -24.64 9.52
N ILE A 428 -8.13 -24.43 9.69
CA ILE A 428 -8.70 -23.34 10.46
C ILE A 428 -9.76 -23.93 11.40
N LYS A 429 -9.66 -23.60 12.69
CA LYS A 429 -10.68 -23.87 13.71
C LYS A 429 -11.67 -22.72 13.68
N ARG A 430 -12.94 -23.04 13.57
CA ARG A 430 -14.04 -22.07 13.55
C ARG A 430 -14.91 -22.29 14.76
N ALA A 431 -15.43 -21.21 15.33
CA ALA A 431 -16.40 -21.32 16.41
C ALA A 431 -17.71 -21.95 15.88
N GLU A 432 -18.35 -22.82 16.67
CA GLU A 432 -19.70 -23.28 16.36
C GLU A 432 -20.67 -22.09 16.44
N LYS A 433 -21.21 -21.66 15.29
CA LYS A 433 -22.14 -20.53 15.23
C LYS A 433 -23.59 -20.99 15.43
N LYS A 434 -24.37 -20.20 16.18
CA LYS A 434 -25.83 -20.34 16.32
C LYS A 434 -26.51 -19.22 15.49
N GLY A 435 -27.52 -19.54 14.68
CA GLY A 435 -28.37 -18.55 13.99
C GLY A 435 -28.03 -18.24 12.52
N THR A 436 -28.26 -17.00 12.07
CA THR A 436 -28.17 -16.51 10.68
C THR A 436 -26.78 -15.98 10.27
N GLU A 437 -25.78 -16.10 11.14
CA GLU A 437 -24.42 -15.61 10.86
C GLU A 437 -23.71 -16.44 9.79
N SER A 438 -23.10 -15.77 8.81
CA SER A 438 -22.33 -16.47 7.79
C SER A 438 -20.94 -16.81 8.32
N VAL A 439 -20.41 -17.94 7.87
CA VAL A 439 -19.00 -18.31 8.05
C VAL A 439 -18.07 -17.25 7.44
N MET A 440 -18.54 -16.53 6.42
CA MET A 440 -17.80 -15.48 5.71
C MET A 440 -17.71 -14.15 6.47
N ASP A 441 -18.42 -14.04 7.59
CA ASP A 441 -18.33 -12.90 8.50
C ASP A 441 -17.22 -13.09 9.56
N GLU A 442 -16.71 -14.32 9.71
CA GLU A 442 -15.66 -14.63 10.68
C GLU A 442 -14.31 -14.07 10.21
N LYS A 443 -13.80 -13.11 10.96
CA LYS A 443 -12.52 -12.44 10.70
C LYS A 443 -11.42 -13.06 11.56
N PHE A 444 -10.28 -13.28 10.92
CA PHE A 444 -9.05 -13.71 11.57
C PHE A 444 -7.97 -12.64 11.37
N SER A 445 -6.87 -12.76 12.10
CA SER A 445 -5.66 -11.98 11.85
C SER A 445 -4.43 -12.87 11.97
N LEU A 446 -3.40 -12.56 11.19
CA LEU A 446 -2.06 -13.09 11.41
C LEU A 446 -1.39 -12.27 12.50
N LEU A 447 -0.91 -12.95 13.53
CA LEU A 447 -0.11 -12.41 14.62
C LEU A 447 1.35 -12.73 14.33
N PHE A 448 2.15 -11.69 14.12
CA PHE A 448 3.60 -11.79 13.98
C PHE A 448 4.22 -11.46 15.32
N GLN A 449 5.09 -12.33 15.86
CA GLN A 449 5.72 -12.14 17.15
C GLN A 449 7.22 -12.36 17.05
N SER A 450 7.98 -11.55 17.78
CA SER A 450 9.43 -11.65 17.87
C SER A 450 9.94 -11.21 19.23
N GLN A 451 11.14 -11.67 19.59
CA GLN A 451 11.81 -11.26 20.81
C GLN A 451 13.30 -11.03 20.54
N PHE A 452 13.86 -9.96 21.10
CA PHE A 452 15.27 -9.62 20.97
C PHE A 452 15.75 -8.77 22.14
N SER A 453 17.07 -8.61 22.24
CA SER A 453 17.68 -7.73 23.24
C SER A 453 18.41 -6.56 22.58
N VAL A 454 18.47 -5.43 23.28
CA VAL A 454 19.15 -4.19 22.84
C VAL A 454 20.11 -3.76 23.94
N GLY A 455 21.23 -3.13 23.54
CA GLY A 455 22.23 -2.60 24.49
C GLY A 455 23.07 -3.67 25.18
N GLY A 456 23.46 -4.72 24.46
CA GLY A 456 24.29 -5.80 25.04
C GLY A 456 23.55 -6.69 26.03
N GLY A 457 22.22 -6.82 25.88
CA GLY A 457 21.38 -7.64 26.78
C GLY A 457 20.68 -6.85 27.89
N GLU A 458 20.89 -5.53 27.95
CA GLU A 458 20.33 -4.68 29.01
C GLU A 458 18.81 -4.58 28.98
N LEU A 459 18.22 -4.48 27.78
CA LEU A 459 16.78 -4.41 27.56
C LEU A 459 16.33 -5.59 26.70
N MET A 460 15.31 -6.31 27.15
CA MET A 460 14.64 -7.36 26.38
C MET A 460 13.29 -6.85 25.90
N PHE A 461 13.07 -6.93 24.58
CA PHE A 461 11.81 -6.55 23.96
C PHE A 461 11.09 -7.77 23.42
N GLN A 462 9.80 -7.85 23.72
CA GLN A 462 8.86 -8.72 23.02
C GLN A 462 7.97 -7.83 22.17
N VAL A 463 8.04 -8.01 20.85
CA VAL A 463 7.27 -7.21 19.89
C VAL A 463 6.29 -8.11 19.18
N TRP A 464 5.12 -7.57 18.87
CA TRP A 464 4.14 -8.25 18.07
C TRP A 464 3.31 -7.25 17.26
N THR A 465 2.74 -7.72 16.16
CA THR A 465 1.88 -6.91 15.30
C THR A 465 0.83 -7.79 14.62
N LEU A 466 -0.34 -7.21 14.36
CA LEU A 466 -1.48 -7.88 13.74
C LEU A 466 -1.62 -7.45 12.28
N SER A 467 -1.91 -8.41 11.40
CA SER A 467 -2.32 -8.09 10.03
C SER A 467 -3.66 -7.39 10.00
N LEU A 468 -3.97 -6.82 8.85
CA LEU A 468 -5.37 -6.48 8.57
C LEU A 468 -6.25 -7.73 8.67
N PRO A 469 -7.55 -7.57 8.94
CA PRO A 469 -8.47 -8.68 9.00
C PRO A 469 -8.43 -9.52 7.72
N VAL A 470 -8.35 -10.83 7.91
CA VAL A 470 -8.38 -11.83 6.86
C VAL A 470 -9.62 -12.72 6.99
N VAL A 471 -10.21 -13.08 5.85
CA VAL A 471 -11.34 -14.00 5.75
C VAL A 471 -10.88 -15.25 5.03
N VAL A 472 -11.11 -16.41 5.65
CA VAL A 472 -10.64 -17.70 5.13
C VAL A 472 -11.76 -18.40 4.34
N ILE A 473 -11.51 -18.72 3.07
CA ILE A 473 -12.39 -19.47 2.18
C ILE A 473 -11.87 -20.88 1.91
N VAL A 474 -12.79 -21.80 1.64
CA VAL A 474 -12.48 -23.15 1.13
C VAL A 474 -12.75 -23.27 -0.36
N HIS A 475 -13.72 -22.52 -0.88
CA HIS A 475 -14.12 -22.56 -2.28
C HIS A 475 -14.26 -21.17 -2.89
N GLY A 476 -14.01 -21.04 -4.20
CA GLY A 476 -13.99 -19.74 -4.89
C GLY A 476 -15.35 -19.05 -4.99
N ASN A 477 -16.46 -19.78 -4.87
CA ASN A 477 -17.80 -19.20 -4.82
C ASN A 477 -18.05 -18.35 -3.56
N GLN A 478 -17.22 -18.50 -2.52
CA GLN A 478 -17.32 -17.70 -1.29
C GLN A 478 -16.58 -16.37 -1.39
N GLU A 479 -15.75 -16.20 -2.42
CA GLU A 479 -14.94 -15.01 -2.63
C GLU A 479 -15.76 -13.70 -2.66
N PRO A 480 -16.94 -13.60 -3.32
CA PRO A 480 -17.75 -12.39 -3.28
C PRO A 480 -18.11 -11.98 -1.85
N HIS A 481 -18.60 -12.90 -1.02
CA HIS A 481 -18.96 -12.60 0.36
C HIS A 481 -17.73 -12.26 1.22
N ALA A 482 -16.60 -12.95 1.03
CA ALA A 482 -15.36 -12.61 1.72
C ALA A 482 -14.93 -11.16 1.44
N TRP A 483 -14.98 -10.76 0.16
CA TRP A 483 -14.63 -9.41 -0.25
C TRP A 483 -15.63 -8.36 0.23
N ALA A 484 -16.90 -8.68 0.48
CA ALA A 484 -17.82 -7.75 1.14
C ALA A 484 -17.27 -7.38 2.53
N THR A 485 -16.95 -8.41 3.33
CA THR A 485 -16.49 -8.25 4.72
C THR A 485 -15.18 -7.45 4.76
N VAL A 486 -14.23 -7.81 3.90
CA VAL A 486 -12.94 -7.11 3.78
C VAL A 486 -13.11 -5.67 3.31
N THR A 487 -13.96 -5.44 2.30
CA THR A 487 -14.16 -4.09 1.74
C THR A 487 -14.75 -3.15 2.78
N TRP A 488 -15.77 -3.63 3.50
CA TRP A 488 -16.44 -2.86 4.54
C TRP A 488 -15.50 -2.55 5.71
N ASP A 489 -14.71 -3.53 6.15
CA ASP A 489 -13.75 -3.35 7.22
C ASP A 489 -12.64 -2.38 6.85
N ASN A 490 -12.03 -2.53 5.67
CA ASN A 490 -11.00 -1.63 5.19
C ASN A 490 -11.52 -0.19 4.99
N ALA A 491 -12.76 -0.01 4.54
CA ALA A 491 -13.28 1.31 4.26
C ALA A 491 -13.69 2.06 5.53
N PHE A 492 -14.38 1.38 6.46
CA PHE A 492 -15.16 2.06 7.50
C PHE A 492 -14.69 1.79 8.94
N SER A 493 -13.56 1.10 9.12
CA SER A 493 -12.96 0.96 10.45
C SER A 493 -12.41 2.28 10.97
N GLU A 494 -12.66 2.56 12.25
CA GLU A 494 -12.13 3.73 12.95
C GLU A 494 -10.71 3.46 13.50
N PRO A 495 -9.81 4.47 13.51
CA PRO A 495 -8.51 4.35 14.16
C PRO A 495 -8.66 4.04 15.65
N GLY A 496 -7.86 3.12 16.18
CA GLY A 496 -7.89 2.77 17.61
C GLY A 496 -9.12 1.97 18.07
N ARG A 497 -9.97 1.51 17.15
CA ARG A 497 -11.10 0.63 17.47
C ARG A 497 -10.66 -0.64 18.21
N VAL A 498 -11.60 -1.24 18.94
CA VAL A 498 -11.50 -2.65 19.31
C VAL A 498 -11.33 -3.48 18.02
N PRO A 499 -10.37 -4.43 17.96
CA PRO A 499 -10.14 -5.25 16.77
C PRO A 499 -11.44 -5.74 16.15
N PHE A 500 -11.52 -5.64 14.81
CA PHE A 500 -12.60 -6.17 13.98
C PHE A 500 -13.98 -5.48 14.08
N THR A 501 -14.18 -4.57 15.03
CA THR A 501 -15.42 -3.76 15.15
C THR A 501 -15.62 -2.84 13.95
N VAL A 502 -16.75 -2.96 13.25
CA VAL A 502 -17.10 -2.09 12.11
C VAL A 502 -18.47 -1.46 12.32
N PRO A 503 -18.74 -0.28 11.72
CA PRO A 503 -20.08 0.30 11.77
C PRO A 503 -21.12 -0.59 11.08
N ASP A 504 -22.29 -0.74 11.70
CA ASP A 504 -23.42 -1.48 11.11
C ASP A 504 -24.11 -0.71 9.98
N LYS A 505 -23.95 0.61 9.94
CA LYS A 505 -24.52 1.49 8.91
C LYS A 505 -23.58 2.64 8.60
N VAL A 506 -23.51 3.02 7.32
CA VAL A 506 -22.58 4.04 6.81
C VAL A 506 -23.31 4.94 5.83
N ALA A 507 -22.93 6.22 5.81
CA ALA A 507 -23.49 7.20 4.86
C ALA A 507 -23.20 6.81 3.40
N TRP A 508 -24.20 6.97 2.53
CA TRP A 508 -24.11 6.55 1.13
C TRP A 508 -22.92 7.17 0.39
N ASN A 509 -22.59 8.44 0.63
CA ASN A 509 -21.44 9.10 0.00
C ASN A 509 -20.13 8.33 0.24
N LYS A 510 -19.85 7.91 1.48
CA LYS A 510 -18.65 7.12 1.82
C LYS A 510 -18.67 5.73 1.15
N VAL A 511 -19.86 5.11 1.05
CA VAL A 511 -20.04 3.83 0.36
C VAL A 511 -19.81 4.00 -1.15
N ALA A 512 -20.40 5.02 -1.76
CA ALA A 512 -20.28 5.36 -3.17
C ALA A 512 -18.81 5.61 -3.57
N GLU A 513 -18.08 6.39 -2.78
CA GLU A 513 -16.64 6.62 -2.95
C GLU A 513 -15.86 5.30 -2.89
N THR A 514 -16.17 4.43 -1.92
CA THR A 514 -15.52 3.12 -1.77
C THR A 514 -15.82 2.20 -2.95
N LEU A 515 -17.07 2.17 -3.44
CA LEU A 515 -17.47 1.40 -4.62
C LEU A 515 -16.74 1.90 -5.87
N SER A 516 -16.68 3.22 -6.08
CA SER A 516 -15.98 3.82 -7.22
C SER A 516 -14.48 3.54 -7.17
N LEU A 517 -13.87 3.66 -6.00
CA LEU A 517 -12.47 3.33 -5.76
C LEU A 517 -12.17 1.87 -6.13
N LYS A 518 -12.96 0.93 -5.61
CA LYS A 518 -12.78 -0.49 -5.85
C LYS A 518 -13.02 -0.84 -7.31
N PHE A 519 -14.04 -0.26 -7.93
CA PHE A 519 -14.36 -0.46 -9.34
C PHE A 519 -13.23 0.07 -10.24
N ARG A 520 -12.72 1.27 -9.96
CA ARG A 520 -11.58 1.87 -10.67
C ARG A 520 -10.34 0.99 -10.59
N ALA A 521 -10.01 0.49 -9.40
CA ALA A 521 -8.84 -0.36 -9.22
C ALA A 521 -8.96 -1.69 -9.99
N ALA A 522 -10.16 -2.26 -10.07
CA ALA A 522 -10.40 -3.51 -10.79
C ALA A 522 -10.49 -3.33 -12.32
N THR A 523 -11.03 -2.20 -12.80
CA THR A 523 -11.43 -2.03 -14.21
C THR A 523 -10.66 -0.94 -14.95
N GLY A 524 -9.89 -0.10 -14.26
CA GLY A 524 -9.11 1.00 -14.83
C GLY A 524 -9.84 2.34 -14.90
N ARG A 525 -11.18 2.38 -14.85
CA ARG A 525 -11.98 3.61 -14.85
C ARG A 525 -13.03 3.56 -13.73
N GLY A 526 -13.20 4.68 -13.03
CA GLY A 526 -14.15 4.80 -11.92
C GLY A 526 -15.60 4.94 -12.38
N LEU A 527 -16.49 5.03 -11.40
CA LEU A 527 -17.93 5.23 -11.63
C LEU A 527 -18.22 6.73 -11.76
N THR A 528 -19.09 7.10 -12.71
CA THR A 528 -19.59 8.48 -12.84
C THR A 528 -20.68 8.78 -11.81
N ASP A 529 -21.03 10.05 -11.62
CA ASP A 529 -22.10 10.45 -10.69
C ASP A 529 -23.45 9.79 -11.04
N ASP A 530 -23.76 9.65 -12.33
CA ASP A 530 -24.96 8.94 -12.79
C ASP A 530 -24.92 7.45 -12.41
N ASN A 531 -23.75 6.81 -12.52
CA ASN A 531 -23.58 5.43 -12.08
C ASN A 531 -23.77 5.31 -10.56
N LEU A 532 -23.25 6.26 -9.78
CA LEU A 532 -23.40 6.29 -8.33
C LEU A 532 -24.85 6.53 -7.91
N ARG A 533 -25.60 7.38 -8.64
CA ARG A 533 -27.03 7.58 -8.41
C ARG A 533 -27.82 6.29 -8.64
N PHE A 534 -27.58 5.62 -9.77
CA PHE A 534 -28.19 4.32 -10.06
C PHE A 534 -27.90 3.29 -8.96
N LEU A 535 -26.64 3.21 -8.51
CA LEU A 535 -26.23 2.28 -7.47
C LEU A 535 -26.87 2.60 -6.12
N GLY A 536 -27.03 3.87 -5.79
CA GLY A 536 -27.70 4.32 -4.56
C GLY A 536 -29.13 3.86 -4.54
N GLU A 537 -29.90 4.20 -5.58
CA GLU A 537 -31.29 3.82 -5.65
C GLU A 537 -31.46 2.29 -5.62
N LYS A 538 -30.55 1.53 -6.27
CA LYS A 538 -30.56 0.07 -6.24
C LYS A 538 -30.22 -0.48 -4.84
N ALA A 539 -29.20 0.05 -4.18
CA ALA A 539 -28.80 -0.35 -2.84
C ALA A 539 -29.92 -0.11 -1.81
N PHE A 540 -30.62 1.02 -1.92
CA PHE A 540 -31.78 1.36 -1.07
C PHE A 540 -33.11 0.78 -1.54
N ARG A 541 -33.13 -0.09 -2.56
CA ARG A 541 -34.36 -0.72 -3.08
C ARG A 541 -35.43 0.31 -3.52
N GLY A 542 -35.00 1.47 -4.03
CA GLY A 542 -35.85 2.58 -4.46
C GLY A 542 -36.33 3.53 -3.35
N SER A 543 -35.91 3.32 -2.09
CA SER A 543 -36.29 4.17 -0.95
C SER A 543 -35.33 5.33 -0.66
N GLN A 544 -34.43 5.65 -1.58
CA GLN A 544 -33.43 6.70 -1.37
C GLN A 544 -34.10 8.08 -1.39
N ASN A 545 -34.08 8.80 -0.27
CA ASN A 545 -34.42 10.22 -0.23
C ASN A 545 -33.25 11.03 -0.80
N GLU A 546 -33.51 12.00 -1.68
CA GLU A 546 -32.48 12.82 -2.35
C GLU A 546 -31.65 13.70 -1.38
N ASN A 547 -32.02 13.76 -0.10
CA ASN A 547 -31.26 14.45 0.93
C ASN A 547 -30.10 13.57 1.43
N SER A 548 -28.88 14.05 1.21
CA SER A 548 -27.56 13.38 1.19
C SER A 548 -27.08 12.61 2.44
N ASN A 549 -27.95 12.29 3.41
CA ASN A 549 -27.60 11.60 4.66
C ASN A 549 -28.21 10.19 4.80
N SER A 550 -28.64 9.54 3.71
CA SER A 550 -29.11 8.16 3.76
C SER A 550 -28.00 7.22 4.25
N LEU A 551 -28.28 6.44 5.30
CA LEU A 551 -27.37 5.45 5.86
C LEU A 551 -27.70 4.07 5.31
N LEU A 552 -26.74 3.46 4.60
CA LEU A 552 -26.84 2.09 4.12
C LEU A 552 -26.39 1.12 5.22
N THR A 553 -27.19 0.11 5.53
CA THR A 553 -26.81 -0.92 6.51
C THR A 553 -25.95 -2.02 5.89
N TRP A 554 -25.12 -2.68 6.71
CA TRP A 554 -24.37 -3.88 6.31
C TRP A 554 -25.29 -4.97 5.76
N ALA A 555 -26.47 -5.13 6.36
CA ALA A 555 -27.47 -6.08 5.90
C ALA A 555 -27.96 -5.77 4.47
N GLN A 556 -28.35 -4.53 4.19
CA GLN A 556 -28.77 -4.10 2.85
C GLN A 556 -27.67 -4.24 1.80
N PHE A 557 -26.42 -4.05 2.21
CA PHE A 557 -25.24 -4.15 1.35
C PHE A 557 -24.96 -5.58 0.89
N CYS A 558 -24.96 -6.58 1.80
CA CYS A 558 -24.50 -7.93 1.45
C CYS A 558 -25.22 -9.11 2.15
N LYS A 559 -26.34 -8.90 2.85
CA LYS A 559 -27.13 -9.97 3.49
C LYS A 559 -28.52 -10.10 2.89
N GLU A 560 -29.19 -8.96 2.72
CA GLU A 560 -30.55 -8.89 2.21
C GLU A 560 -30.54 -9.01 0.69
N PRO A 561 -31.35 -9.91 0.11
CA PRO A 561 -31.47 -9.99 -1.34
C PRO A 561 -32.04 -8.69 -1.93
N LEU A 562 -31.78 -8.46 -3.21
CA LEU A 562 -32.46 -7.42 -3.99
C LEU A 562 -33.94 -7.79 -4.20
N ASN A 563 -34.81 -6.79 -4.38
CA ASN A 563 -36.25 -7.03 -4.61
C ASN A 563 -36.43 -7.98 -5.79
N GLU A 564 -37.20 -9.05 -5.59
CA GLU A 564 -37.49 -10.09 -6.60
C GLU A 564 -36.24 -10.85 -7.11
N ARG A 565 -35.13 -10.82 -6.34
CA ARG A 565 -33.88 -11.54 -6.65
C ARG A 565 -33.48 -12.47 -5.52
N ASN A 566 -32.63 -13.43 -5.84
CA ASN A 566 -32.02 -14.37 -4.90
C ASN A 566 -30.57 -14.00 -4.53
N PHE A 567 -30.09 -12.83 -4.97
CA PHE A 567 -28.75 -12.33 -4.70
C PHE A 567 -28.80 -10.93 -4.09
N THR A 568 -27.77 -10.59 -3.35
CA THR A 568 -27.60 -9.31 -2.64
C THR A 568 -27.05 -8.22 -3.57
N PHE A 569 -27.09 -6.97 -3.10
CA PHE A 569 -26.52 -5.84 -3.83
C PHE A 569 -25.02 -6.04 -4.12
N TRP A 570 -24.25 -6.46 -3.11
CA TRP A 570 -22.82 -6.68 -3.27
C TRP A 570 -22.49 -7.81 -4.24
N GLU A 571 -23.17 -8.95 -4.19
CA GLU A 571 -22.92 -10.06 -5.13
C GLU A 571 -23.11 -9.63 -6.58
N TRP A 572 -24.18 -8.87 -6.83
CA TRP A 572 -24.47 -8.30 -8.14
C TRP A 572 -23.38 -7.31 -8.58
N PHE A 573 -23.01 -6.36 -7.71
CA PHE A 573 -21.96 -5.39 -8.01
C PHE A 573 -20.60 -6.05 -8.25
N TYR A 574 -20.25 -7.03 -7.42
CA TYR A 574 -19.01 -7.80 -7.53
C TYR A 574 -18.97 -8.60 -8.84
N ALA A 575 -20.08 -9.23 -9.23
CA ALA A 575 -20.17 -9.98 -10.48
C ALA A 575 -19.98 -9.07 -11.71
N ILE A 576 -20.56 -7.87 -11.69
CA ILE A 576 -20.34 -6.86 -12.75
C ILE A 576 -18.90 -6.39 -12.79
N MET A 577 -18.31 -6.07 -11.63
CA MET A 577 -16.91 -5.65 -11.54
C MET A 577 -15.98 -6.75 -12.07
N LYS A 578 -16.27 -8.01 -11.73
CA LYS A 578 -15.52 -9.19 -12.22
C LYS A 578 -15.64 -9.35 -13.73
N LEU A 579 -16.86 -9.33 -14.27
CA LEU A 579 -17.12 -9.38 -15.72
C LEU A 579 -16.37 -8.28 -16.46
N THR A 580 -16.44 -7.05 -15.92
CA THR A 580 -15.80 -5.88 -16.53
C THR A 580 -14.29 -6.02 -16.53
N ARG A 581 -13.70 -6.42 -15.41
CA ARG A 581 -12.25 -6.66 -15.29
C ARG A 581 -11.76 -7.72 -16.27
N GLU A 582 -12.50 -8.83 -16.40
CA GLU A 582 -12.05 -10.01 -17.14
C GLU A 582 -12.31 -9.93 -18.64
N HIS A 583 -13.41 -9.29 -19.07
CA HIS A 583 -13.85 -9.32 -20.47
C HIS A 583 -14.11 -7.94 -21.09
N LEU A 584 -14.40 -6.90 -20.31
CA LEU A 584 -14.91 -5.62 -20.83
C LEU A 584 -14.01 -4.43 -20.52
N ARG A 585 -12.79 -4.67 -20.02
CA ARG A 585 -11.90 -3.63 -19.49
C ARG A 585 -11.60 -2.54 -20.52
N GLY A 586 -11.27 -2.93 -21.75
CA GLY A 586 -10.97 -1.99 -22.84
C GLY A 586 -12.16 -1.07 -23.14
N PRO A 587 -13.30 -1.61 -23.62
CA PRO A 587 -14.49 -0.82 -23.90
C PRO A 587 -15.00 0.01 -22.71
N TRP A 588 -14.82 -0.47 -21.47
CA TRP A 588 -15.16 0.29 -20.27
C TRP A 588 -14.29 1.53 -20.08
N VAL A 589 -12.96 1.37 -20.19
CA VAL A 589 -11.99 2.47 -20.03
C VAL A 589 -12.18 3.54 -21.10
N ASP A 590 -12.51 3.14 -22.33
CA ASP A 590 -12.80 4.07 -23.44
C ASP A 590 -14.15 4.78 -23.31
N GLY A 591 -15.00 4.39 -22.37
CA GLY A 591 -16.34 4.95 -22.23
C GLY A 591 -17.38 4.45 -23.23
N ALA A 592 -17.11 3.34 -23.93
CA ALA A 592 -18.06 2.72 -24.86
C ALA A 592 -19.22 1.99 -24.16
N ILE A 593 -19.13 1.79 -22.83
CA ILE A 593 -20.15 1.13 -22.01
C ILE A 593 -20.75 2.16 -21.05
N LEU A 594 -22.07 2.41 -21.15
CA LEU A 594 -22.81 3.20 -20.16
C LEU A 594 -22.95 2.44 -18.84
N GLY A 595 -23.23 1.13 -18.91
CA GLY A 595 -23.19 0.21 -17.78
C GLY A 595 -24.39 0.34 -16.84
N PHE A 596 -24.36 1.29 -15.92
CA PHE A 596 -25.33 1.39 -14.81
C PHE A 596 -26.58 2.20 -15.21
N VAL A 597 -27.44 1.58 -16.02
CA VAL A 597 -28.66 2.20 -16.57
C VAL A 597 -29.84 1.22 -16.44
N ARG A 598 -30.99 1.70 -15.96
CA ARG A 598 -32.21 0.87 -15.84
C ARG A 598 -32.79 0.53 -17.20
N LYS A 599 -33.54 -0.57 -17.28
CA LYS A 599 -34.28 -0.92 -18.51
C LYS A 599 -35.15 0.24 -19.01
N ARG A 600 -35.99 0.82 -18.14
CA ARG A 600 -36.86 1.96 -18.48
C ARG A 600 -36.07 3.20 -18.93
N GLN A 601 -34.99 3.52 -18.24
CA GLN A 601 -34.14 4.65 -18.61
C GLN A 601 -33.46 4.42 -19.98
N ALA A 602 -33.04 3.18 -20.27
CA ALA A 602 -32.50 2.83 -21.58
C ALA A 602 -33.55 2.96 -22.70
N GLU A 603 -34.80 2.58 -22.45
CA GLU A 603 -35.92 2.76 -23.39
C GLU A 603 -36.19 4.25 -23.65
N GLU A 604 -36.18 5.08 -22.60
CA GLU A 604 -36.37 6.53 -22.70
C GLU A 604 -35.21 7.22 -23.46
N LEU A 605 -33.96 6.82 -23.21
CA LEU A 605 -32.78 7.35 -23.90
C LEU A 605 -32.77 6.98 -25.40
N LEU A 606 -33.18 5.75 -25.74
CA LEU A 606 -33.18 5.27 -27.12
C LEU A 606 -34.41 5.72 -27.92
N GLY A 607 -35.56 5.97 -27.26
CA GLY A 607 -36.81 6.31 -27.92
C GLY A 607 -36.77 7.60 -28.77
N GLY A 608 -35.80 8.48 -28.52
CA GLY A 608 -35.57 9.71 -29.31
C GLY A 608 -34.40 9.62 -30.31
N CYS A 609 -33.74 8.47 -30.45
CA CYS A 609 -32.56 8.30 -31.29
C CYS A 609 -32.90 7.74 -32.68
N HIS A 610 -31.93 7.81 -33.61
CA HIS A 610 -32.05 7.20 -34.93
C HIS A 610 -32.12 5.66 -34.83
N CYS A 611 -32.89 5.02 -35.73
CA CYS A 611 -32.96 3.56 -35.81
C CYS A 611 -31.57 2.94 -35.96
N GLY A 612 -31.33 1.82 -35.25
CA GLY A 612 -30.02 1.17 -35.17
C GLY A 612 -29.08 1.77 -34.12
N THR A 613 -29.52 2.80 -33.37
CA THR A 613 -28.80 3.27 -32.19
C THR A 613 -28.92 2.27 -31.05
N PHE A 614 -27.81 1.96 -30.38
CA PHE A 614 -27.75 1.00 -29.28
C PHE A 614 -26.93 1.52 -28.11
N LEU A 615 -27.16 0.93 -26.94
CA LEU A 615 -26.36 1.16 -25.74
C LEU A 615 -26.09 -0.15 -25.01
N LEU A 616 -25.03 -0.14 -24.21
CA LEU A 616 -24.60 -1.26 -23.39
C LEU A 616 -24.90 -0.99 -21.92
N ARG A 617 -25.69 -1.87 -21.29
CA ARG A 617 -26.03 -1.77 -19.87
C ARG A 617 -25.86 -3.10 -19.16
N PHE A 618 -25.50 -3.06 -17.89
CA PHE A 618 -25.44 -4.24 -17.05
C PHE A 618 -26.85 -4.74 -16.72
N SER A 619 -26.99 -6.06 -16.62
CA SER A 619 -28.26 -6.69 -16.30
C SER A 619 -28.62 -6.48 -14.83
N ASP A 620 -29.85 -6.06 -14.57
CA ASP A 620 -30.42 -6.03 -13.23
C ASP A 620 -30.85 -7.42 -12.74
N SER A 621 -31.04 -8.35 -13.68
CA SER A 621 -31.67 -9.65 -13.45
C SER A 621 -30.69 -10.81 -13.33
N GLU A 622 -29.53 -10.67 -13.96
CA GLU A 622 -28.57 -11.74 -14.15
C GLU A 622 -27.21 -11.31 -13.60
N LEU A 623 -26.63 -12.13 -12.73
CA LEU A 623 -25.34 -11.86 -12.12
C LEU A 623 -24.23 -11.83 -13.17
N GLY A 624 -23.51 -10.71 -13.24
CA GLY A 624 -22.40 -10.57 -14.18
C GLY A 624 -22.88 -10.65 -15.64
N GLY A 625 -24.09 -10.16 -15.93
CA GLY A 625 -24.62 -10.04 -17.29
C GLY A 625 -24.49 -8.62 -17.84
N ILE A 626 -24.22 -8.49 -19.15
CA ILE A 626 -24.33 -7.24 -19.91
C ILE A 626 -25.28 -7.45 -21.10
N THR A 627 -26.18 -6.50 -21.34
CA THR A 627 -27.18 -6.56 -22.41
C THR A 627 -26.99 -5.39 -23.37
N ILE A 628 -27.35 -5.63 -24.63
CA ILE A 628 -27.40 -4.64 -25.70
C ILE A 628 -28.86 -4.25 -25.88
N ALA A 629 -29.18 -2.98 -25.65
CA ALA A 629 -30.48 -2.41 -25.95
C ALA A 629 -30.36 -1.54 -27.21
N TRP A 630 -31.30 -1.64 -28.14
CA TRP A 630 -31.28 -0.86 -29.39
C TRP A 630 -32.68 -0.46 -29.83
N ILE A 631 -32.78 0.63 -30.58
CA ILE A 631 -34.00 1.04 -31.27
C ILE A 631 -34.04 0.41 -32.66
N SER A 632 -35.13 -0.30 -32.96
CA SER A 632 -35.36 -0.95 -34.25
C SER A 632 -35.86 0.02 -35.32
N ASP A 633 -35.98 -0.48 -36.55
CA ASP A 633 -36.62 0.19 -37.68
C ASP A 633 -38.13 0.43 -37.46
N THR A 634 -38.79 -0.34 -36.58
CA THR A 634 -40.18 -0.11 -36.18
C THR A 634 -40.35 1.00 -35.14
N GLY A 635 -39.23 1.56 -34.63
CA GLY A 635 -39.23 2.55 -33.55
C GLY A 635 -39.40 1.94 -32.16
N GLU A 636 -39.49 0.61 -32.04
CA GLU A 636 -39.55 -0.09 -30.76
C GLU A 636 -38.14 -0.38 -30.23
N VAL A 637 -37.97 -0.29 -28.91
CA VAL A 637 -36.71 -0.60 -28.23
C VAL A 637 -36.68 -2.07 -27.83
N PHE A 638 -35.69 -2.80 -28.34
CA PHE A 638 -35.43 -4.18 -27.97
C PHE A 638 -34.21 -4.30 -27.04
N SER A 639 -34.15 -5.37 -26.26
CA SER A 639 -33.00 -5.71 -25.42
C SER A 639 -32.65 -7.18 -25.60
N LEU A 640 -31.39 -7.47 -25.92
CA LEU A 640 -30.90 -8.85 -25.98
C LEU A 640 -30.90 -9.51 -24.61
N GLN A 641 -30.97 -10.85 -24.61
CA GLN A 641 -30.66 -11.61 -23.40
C GLN A 641 -29.24 -11.26 -22.93
N PRO A 642 -29.01 -11.07 -21.62
CA PRO A 642 -27.70 -10.69 -21.13
C PRO A 642 -26.62 -11.72 -21.46
N PHE A 643 -25.45 -11.23 -21.86
CA PHE A 643 -24.24 -12.02 -22.04
C PHE A 643 -23.44 -12.07 -20.75
N THR A 644 -22.95 -13.25 -20.41
CA THR A 644 -22.16 -13.55 -19.22
C THR A 644 -20.71 -13.89 -19.58
N SER A 645 -19.85 -14.13 -18.58
CA SER A 645 -18.50 -14.64 -18.80
C SER A 645 -18.45 -15.91 -19.65
N LYS A 646 -19.48 -16.77 -19.59
CA LYS A 646 -19.56 -17.99 -20.41
C LYS A 646 -19.68 -17.66 -21.89
N ASP A 647 -20.45 -16.63 -22.22
CA ASP A 647 -20.66 -16.17 -23.60
C ASP A 647 -19.41 -15.52 -24.17
N PHE A 648 -18.68 -14.76 -23.34
CA PHE A 648 -17.43 -14.11 -23.72
C PHE A 648 -16.23 -15.05 -23.79
N ALA A 649 -16.30 -16.22 -23.14
CA ALA A 649 -15.33 -17.29 -23.35
C ALA A 649 -15.42 -17.89 -24.76
N ILE A 650 -16.59 -17.79 -25.41
CA ILE A 650 -16.81 -18.30 -26.77
C ILE A 650 -16.50 -17.21 -27.81
N ARG A 651 -17.01 -15.98 -27.60
CA ARG A 651 -16.84 -14.87 -28.55
C ARG A 651 -16.92 -13.53 -27.82
N SER A 652 -15.99 -12.63 -28.13
CA SER A 652 -15.86 -11.33 -27.46
C SER A 652 -17.08 -10.43 -27.66
N LEU A 653 -17.26 -9.43 -26.78
CA LEU A 653 -18.34 -8.45 -26.93
C LEU A 653 -18.22 -7.67 -28.25
N ALA A 654 -17.00 -7.25 -28.62
CA ALA A 654 -16.77 -6.46 -29.82
C ALA A 654 -17.14 -7.24 -31.09
N ASP A 655 -16.73 -8.51 -31.17
CA ASP A 655 -17.08 -9.37 -32.32
C ASP A 655 -18.59 -9.62 -32.39
N ARG A 656 -19.26 -9.79 -31.24
CA ARG A 656 -20.73 -9.92 -31.19
C ARG A 656 -21.43 -8.66 -31.70
N ILE A 657 -20.91 -7.47 -31.38
CA ILE A 657 -21.43 -6.19 -31.91
C ILE A 657 -21.15 -6.06 -33.42
N ALA A 658 -19.99 -6.52 -33.88
CA ALA A 658 -19.64 -6.53 -35.30
C ALA A 658 -20.61 -7.39 -36.12
N ASP A 659 -20.92 -8.61 -35.64
CA ASP A 659 -21.81 -9.57 -36.31
C ASP A 659 -23.25 -9.04 -36.50
N LEU A 660 -23.69 -8.12 -35.62
CA LEU A 660 -25.05 -7.58 -35.62
C LEU A 660 -25.14 -6.34 -36.51
N ASN A 661 -25.52 -6.55 -37.77
CA ASN A 661 -25.57 -5.49 -38.79
C ASN A 661 -26.62 -4.40 -38.55
N HIS A 662 -27.68 -4.68 -37.79
CA HIS A 662 -28.70 -3.68 -37.43
C HIS A 662 -28.24 -2.74 -36.31
N LEU A 663 -27.14 -3.06 -35.62
CA LEU A 663 -26.48 -2.13 -34.71
C LEU A 663 -25.56 -1.23 -35.54
N VAL A 664 -25.82 0.07 -35.54
CA VAL A 664 -25.13 1.04 -36.40
C VAL A 664 -24.43 2.11 -35.56
N TYR A 665 -25.14 2.70 -34.60
CA TYR A 665 -24.64 3.81 -33.78
C TYR A 665 -24.63 3.43 -32.30
N LEU A 666 -23.50 3.57 -31.63
CA LEU A 666 -23.44 3.59 -30.18
C LEU A 666 -23.97 4.94 -29.68
N TYR A 667 -24.86 4.91 -28.69
CA TYR A 667 -25.41 6.10 -28.05
C TYR A 667 -24.30 7.05 -27.56
N PRO A 668 -24.41 8.38 -27.77
CA PRO A 668 -25.58 9.07 -28.35
C PRO A 668 -25.64 9.08 -29.89
N ASP A 669 -24.51 9.13 -30.59
CA ASP A 669 -24.47 9.17 -32.07
C ASP A 669 -23.05 8.86 -32.60
N ILE A 670 -22.52 7.68 -32.26
CA ILE A 670 -21.15 7.28 -32.60
C ILE A 670 -21.19 6.02 -33.46
N GLN A 671 -20.65 6.02 -34.68
CA GLN A 671 -20.58 4.82 -35.51
C GLN A 671 -19.89 3.65 -34.77
N LYS A 672 -20.47 2.44 -34.80
CA LYS A 672 -20.03 1.31 -33.98
C LYS A 672 -18.55 0.92 -34.15
N ASP A 673 -18.00 1.10 -35.34
CA ASP A 673 -16.61 0.72 -35.64
C ASP A 673 -15.59 1.67 -34.99
N VAL A 674 -15.99 2.89 -34.62
CA VAL A 674 -15.12 3.85 -33.94
C VAL A 674 -14.72 3.36 -32.54
N PRO A 675 -15.66 3.04 -31.62
CA PRO A 675 -15.32 2.53 -30.30
C PRO A 675 -14.90 1.07 -30.29
N PHE A 676 -15.43 0.22 -31.18
CA PHE A 676 -15.21 -1.23 -31.12
C PHE A 676 -14.22 -1.78 -32.15
N GLY A 677 -13.89 -1.03 -33.22
CA GLY A 677 -13.06 -1.51 -34.32
C GLY A 677 -11.70 -2.05 -33.90
N LYS A 678 -11.06 -1.38 -32.94
CA LYS A 678 -9.77 -1.81 -32.35
C LYS A 678 -9.85 -3.10 -31.53
N TYR A 679 -11.05 -3.55 -31.18
CA TYR A 679 -11.31 -4.77 -30.40
C TYR A 679 -11.83 -5.92 -31.26
N TYR A 680 -12.04 -5.71 -32.56
CA TYR A 680 -12.43 -6.79 -33.46
C TYR A 680 -11.29 -7.78 -33.63
N THR A 681 -11.63 -9.06 -33.62
CA THR A 681 -10.69 -10.11 -33.97
C THR A 681 -10.32 -9.94 -35.45
N PRO A 682 -9.04 -9.70 -35.78
CA PRO A 682 -8.65 -9.47 -37.16
C PRO A 682 -9.00 -10.69 -38.01
N TYR A 683 -9.71 -10.46 -39.10
CA TYR A 683 -10.05 -11.48 -40.07
C TYR A 683 -8.76 -11.94 -40.76
N GLN A 684 -8.38 -13.21 -40.59
CA GLN A 684 -7.25 -13.79 -41.33
C GLN A 684 -7.75 -14.13 -42.74
N ASP A 685 -7.55 -13.21 -43.69
CA ASP A 685 -7.93 -13.36 -45.10
C ASP A 685 -7.30 -14.57 -45.80
N ASN A 686 -6.24 -15.15 -45.23
CA ASN A 686 -5.61 -16.38 -45.71
C ASN A 686 -5.26 -17.28 -44.51
N PRO A 687 -6.13 -18.21 -44.07
CA PRO A 687 -5.63 -19.40 -43.41
C PRO A 687 -4.64 -20.07 -44.39
N PRO A 688 -3.50 -20.62 -43.95
CA PRO A 688 -2.71 -21.47 -44.83
C PRO A 688 -3.66 -22.52 -45.38
N THR A 689 -3.92 -22.46 -46.68
CA THR A 689 -4.58 -23.52 -47.40
C THR A 689 -3.65 -24.72 -47.26
N ASN A 690 -3.83 -25.51 -46.20
CA ASN A 690 -3.48 -26.90 -46.29
C ASN A 690 -4.23 -27.38 -47.54
N ASN A 691 -3.48 -27.88 -48.52
CA ASN A 691 -3.91 -28.31 -49.85
C ASN A 691 -5.01 -29.41 -49.87
N ASN A 692 -5.75 -29.59 -48.78
CA ASN A 692 -6.76 -30.62 -48.55
C ASN A 692 -8.22 -30.10 -48.66
N GLY A 693 -8.44 -28.84 -49.09
CA GLY A 693 -9.80 -28.34 -49.37
C GLY A 693 -10.71 -28.11 -48.16
N TYR A 694 -10.19 -28.13 -46.92
CA TYR A 694 -10.97 -27.86 -45.72
C TYR A 694 -11.04 -26.36 -45.40
N VAL A 695 -12.25 -25.81 -45.34
CA VAL A 695 -12.54 -24.44 -44.89
C VAL A 695 -12.87 -24.46 -43.39
N ARG A 696 -12.25 -23.58 -42.60
CA ARG A 696 -12.55 -23.47 -41.17
C ARG A 696 -13.88 -22.75 -40.94
N PRO A 697 -14.81 -23.30 -40.14
CA PRO A 697 -16.05 -22.61 -39.81
C PRO A 697 -15.77 -21.37 -38.93
N THR A 698 -16.52 -20.29 -39.15
CA THR A 698 -16.47 -19.07 -38.33
C THR A 698 -17.78 -18.94 -37.56
N LEU A 699 -17.68 -18.74 -36.24
CA LEU A 699 -18.85 -18.48 -35.39
C LEU A 699 -19.29 -17.03 -35.55
N VAL A 700 -20.59 -16.82 -35.77
CA VAL A 700 -21.22 -15.50 -35.87
C VAL A 700 -22.46 -15.43 -34.98
N THR A 701 -22.74 -14.24 -34.45
CA THR A 701 -23.92 -13.96 -33.65
C THR A 701 -25.04 -13.44 -34.54
N GLN A 702 -26.20 -14.09 -34.54
CA GLN A 702 -27.37 -13.66 -35.31
C GLN A 702 -28.61 -13.67 -34.43
N ILE A 703 -29.49 -12.68 -34.62
CA ILE A 703 -30.80 -12.62 -33.97
C ILE A 703 -31.83 -13.26 -34.91
N PRO A 704 -32.55 -14.32 -34.47
CA PRO A 704 -33.63 -14.91 -35.26
C PRO A 704 -34.69 -13.86 -35.64
N GLY A 705 -35.03 -13.76 -36.92
CA GLY A 705 -36.08 -12.86 -37.43
C GLY A 705 -35.64 -11.43 -37.78
N PHE A 706 -34.40 -11.02 -37.45
CA PHE A 706 -33.86 -9.66 -37.73
C PHE A 706 -32.79 -9.66 -38.85
N SER A 707 -32.84 -10.65 -39.74
CA SER A 707 -31.91 -10.76 -40.86
C SER A 707 -32.12 -9.61 -41.85
N SER A 708 -31.24 -8.60 -41.82
CA SER A 708 -31.12 -7.65 -42.93
C SER A 708 -30.76 -8.45 -44.19
N GLY A 709 -31.65 -8.46 -45.17
CA GLY A 709 -31.53 -9.31 -46.35
C GLY A 709 -30.33 -8.93 -47.19
N HIS A 710 -29.18 -9.61 -47.01
CA HIS A 710 -28.11 -9.81 -48.01
C HIS A 710 -27.19 -10.98 -47.60
N THR A 711 -27.72 -12.10 -47.10
CA THR A 711 -26.99 -13.38 -47.14
C THR A 711 -28.00 -14.51 -47.40
N SER A 712 -28.18 -14.85 -48.67
CA SER A 712 -28.91 -16.06 -49.07
C SER A 712 -28.06 -17.28 -48.71
N PHE A 713 -28.27 -17.87 -47.54
CA PHE A 713 -27.85 -19.26 -47.30
C PHE A 713 -29.05 -20.17 -47.56
N ALA A 714 -28.85 -21.13 -48.45
CA ALA A 714 -29.87 -22.08 -48.86
C ALA A 714 -30.39 -22.91 -47.68
N ASN A 715 -31.71 -22.93 -47.52
CA ASN A 715 -32.54 -23.96 -46.89
C ASN A 715 -31.86 -24.85 -45.84
N THR A 716 -31.94 -24.47 -44.57
CA THR A 716 -32.06 -25.46 -43.48
C THR A 716 -33.44 -26.12 -43.57
N PRO A 717 -33.56 -27.46 -43.56
CA PRO A 717 -34.87 -28.11 -43.51
C PRO A 717 -35.58 -27.71 -42.21
N GLN A 718 -36.83 -27.26 -42.31
CA GLN A 718 -37.71 -27.13 -41.16
C GLN A 718 -37.90 -28.50 -40.52
N HIS A 719 -37.37 -28.69 -39.31
CA HIS A 719 -37.71 -29.85 -38.52
C HIS A 719 -39.16 -29.69 -38.06
N ILE A 720 -40.03 -30.54 -38.58
CA ILE A 720 -41.41 -30.73 -38.13
C ILE A 720 -41.37 -30.99 -36.62
N LEU A 721 -42.23 -30.26 -35.89
CA LEU A 721 -42.61 -30.52 -34.50
C LEU A 721 -43.08 -31.98 -34.40
N VAL A 722 -42.19 -32.87 -33.96
CA VAL A 722 -42.56 -34.20 -33.50
C VAL A 722 -42.76 -34.11 -31.99
N GLN A 723 -43.99 -34.43 -31.59
CA GLN A 723 -44.45 -34.54 -30.21
C GLN A 723 -43.48 -35.36 -29.35
N SER A 724 -43.28 -34.91 -28.11
CA SER A 724 -42.56 -35.60 -27.04
C SER A 724 -43.01 -37.06 -26.89
N PRO A 725 -42.10 -38.03 -26.72
CA PRO A 725 -42.47 -39.34 -26.19
C PRO A 725 -42.47 -39.30 -24.65
N ASP A 726 -43.51 -39.91 -24.09
CA ASP A 726 -43.81 -40.20 -22.69
C ASP A 726 -42.63 -40.88 -21.93
N PRO A 727 -42.46 -40.68 -20.61
CA PRO A 727 -41.32 -41.16 -19.85
C PRO A 727 -41.59 -42.56 -19.28
N THR A 728 -41.61 -43.60 -20.11
CA THR A 728 -41.63 -44.99 -19.61
C THR A 728 -40.89 -45.95 -20.54
N ARG A 729 -39.55 -45.91 -20.56
CA ARG A 729 -38.78 -47.10 -20.98
C ARG A 729 -37.32 -47.05 -20.53
N ASP A 730 -37.01 -47.87 -19.53
CA ASP A 730 -35.66 -48.31 -19.18
C ASP A 730 -35.05 -49.15 -20.32
N THR A 731 -33.76 -48.94 -20.63
CA THR A 731 -32.73 -49.99 -20.85
C THR A 731 -31.36 -49.39 -21.26
N PRO A 732 -30.24 -50.12 -21.04
CA PRO A 732 -28.98 -49.55 -20.56
C PRO A 732 -27.88 -49.31 -21.62
N SER A 733 -26.96 -48.41 -21.27
CA SER A 733 -25.75 -48.03 -21.99
C SER A 733 -24.70 -49.16 -22.10
N VAL A 734 -24.07 -49.26 -23.27
CA VAL A 734 -22.84 -50.04 -23.49
C VAL A 734 -21.73 -49.11 -23.95
N ALA A 735 -20.60 -49.19 -23.24
CA ALA A 735 -19.36 -48.47 -23.50
C ALA A 735 -18.53 -49.11 -24.62
N SER A 736 -17.74 -48.30 -25.34
CA SER A 736 -16.50 -48.67 -26.03
C SER A 736 -15.85 -47.38 -26.55
N SER A 737 -14.74 -46.91 -25.95
CA SER A 737 -13.33 -47.29 -26.17
C SER A 737 -12.66 -46.42 -27.24
N SER A 738 -11.57 -45.73 -26.87
CA SER A 738 -10.33 -45.61 -27.66
C SER A 738 -9.26 -44.91 -26.83
N ALA A 739 -8.16 -45.62 -26.62
CA ALA A 739 -6.93 -45.16 -25.99
C ALA A 739 -6.01 -44.48 -27.01
N THR A 740 -5.10 -43.63 -26.53
CA THR A 740 -3.79 -43.44 -27.19
C THR A 740 -2.74 -43.07 -26.14
N THR A 741 -1.66 -43.84 -26.13
CA THR A 741 -0.54 -43.85 -25.18
C THR A 741 0.68 -43.16 -25.81
N ILE A 742 1.50 -42.48 -25.01
CA ILE A 742 2.91 -42.18 -25.33
C ILE A 742 3.79 -42.53 -24.11
N ASN A 743 4.80 -43.39 -24.38
CA ASN A 743 6.14 -43.60 -23.77
C ASN A 743 6.44 -43.14 -22.32
N THR A 744 7.24 -43.83 -21.49
CA THR A 744 8.55 -44.45 -21.76
C THR A 744 8.97 -45.36 -20.58
N GLN A 745 9.79 -46.38 -20.86
CA GLN A 745 10.37 -47.36 -19.93
C GLN A 745 11.34 -46.77 -18.88
N MET A 746 11.44 -47.41 -17.71
CA MET A 746 12.70 -47.93 -17.15
C MET A 746 12.44 -48.94 -16.02
N ASP A 747 13.19 -50.05 -16.08
CA ASP A 747 13.27 -51.19 -15.17
C ASP A 747 13.65 -50.82 -13.72
N SER A 748 13.14 -51.57 -12.73
CA SER A 748 13.96 -52.55 -11.97
C SER A 748 13.28 -53.06 -10.69
N SER A 749 13.35 -54.39 -10.54
CA SER A 749 13.52 -55.18 -9.30
C SER A 749 12.44 -55.24 -8.21
N THR A 750 11.86 -56.44 -8.15
CA THR A 750 11.16 -57.15 -7.07
C THR A 750 12.04 -57.51 -5.86
N GLY A 751 11.40 -57.63 -4.69
CA GLY A 751 11.90 -58.38 -3.51
C GLY A 751 11.16 -57.97 -2.22
N MET A 752 9.98 -58.52 -1.94
CA MET A 752 9.74 -59.69 -1.06
C MET A 752 10.19 -59.46 0.40
N LEU A 753 9.22 -59.27 1.30
CA LEU A 753 9.37 -59.44 2.75
C LEU A 753 8.07 -60.06 3.30
N GLU A 754 8.23 -61.26 3.88
CA GLU A 754 7.30 -61.93 4.79
C GLU A 754 8.07 -62.25 6.10
N PRO A 755 7.42 -62.66 7.21
CA PRO A 755 7.58 -62.06 8.54
C PRO A 755 8.02 -63.07 9.61
N LEU A 756 7.72 -62.77 10.90
CA LEU A 756 7.92 -63.54 12.17
C LEU A 756 9.14 -63.05 12.98
N ASP A 757 9.16 -62.95 14.31
CA ASP A 757 8.19 -63.23 15.39
C ASP A 757 8.72 -62.68 16.74
N GLU A 758 7.84 -62.64 17.75
CA GLU A 758 8.10 -62.83 19.22
C GLU A 758 8.94 -61.79 20.02
N LEU A 759 8.76 -61.49 21.31
CA LEU A 759 7.79 -61.70 22.41
C LEU A 759 8.29 -60.91 23.66
N TYR A 760 7.53 -60.98 24.77
CA TYR A 760 7.73 -60.53 26.18
C TYR A 760 7.09 -59.17 26.57
N LEU A 761 5.97 -59.14 27.32
CA LEU A 761 5.78 -59.31 28.78
C LEU A 761 6.51 -58.21 29.58
N ASP A 762 5.95 -57.49 30.56
CA ASP A 762 4.81 -57.78 31.43
C ASP A 762 4.26 -56.50 32.14
N THR A 763 2.97 -56.57 32.47
CA THR A 763 2.17 -55.96 33.57
C THR A 763 2.69 -54.80 34.45
N PHE A 764 1.81 -53.81 34.72
CA PHE A 764 1.35 -53.46 36.08
C PHE A 764 0.08 -52.56 36.06
N ASP A 765 -0.93 -53.00 36.81
CA ASP A 765 -2.20 -52.34 37.16
C ASP A 765 -2.03 -51.11 38.07
N ILE A 766 -3.03 -50.20 38.07
CA ILE A 766 -3.84 -49.82 39.26
C ILE A 766 -4.86 -48.71 38.88
N MET A 767 -6.14 -49.01 39.14
CA MET A 767 -7.29 -48.11 39.16
C MET A 767 -7.42 -47.32 40.48
N GLY A 768 -8.13 -46.19 40.41
CA GLY A 768 -8.88 -45.57 41.53
C GLY A 768 -8.50 -44.10 41.78
N TYR A 769 -9.39 -43.13 42.01
CA TYR A 769 -10.82 -43.13 42.37
C TYR A 769 -11.44 -41.76 42.00
N ARG A 770 -12.76 -41.75 41.78
CA ARG A 770 -13.62 -40.56 41.76
C ARG A 770 -13.78 -39.96 43.17
N SER A 771 -13.89 -38.64 43.23
CA SER A 771 -14.92 -37.88 43.97
C SER A 771 -15.04 -36.50 43.34
#